data_AF-A0A9K3L5T4-F1
#
_entry.id   AF-A0A9K3L5T4-F1
#
_cell.length_a   1.000
_cell.length_b   1.000
_cell.length_c   1.000
_cell.angle_alpha   90.00
_cell.angle_beta   90.00
_cell.angle_gamma   90.00
#
_symmetry.space_group_name_H-M   'P 1'
#
loop_
_entity.id
_entity.type
_entity.pdbx_description
1 polymer ?
#
loop_
_entity_poly.entity_id
_entity_poly.type
_entity_poly.pdbx_seq_one_letter_code
_entity_poly.pdbx_strand_id
1 'polypeptide(L)'
;MTSVATSVGGESEATERVSNRIQLDVSSVSSNNSNPVIKKRSLLDKTNSSNMPPRAGAMPTLSNSTSFGKSRGDREIAQYVVKLEKRKDDPKQQVEVLAKLRSILQQRVQQQQQVPELGPTLGPSVVEVMRQTPTNEELIEECTCILYLLSILDPTFKKGVARLFKAMEDHRENVAIQRAACAAIRRVISKNPDAIPRIVPSVGVILRSISEHPDNAKFLCSALEVLAIVASHPPAKAIFVYRDGALHQVVAAMKKHPNDLSIQATALRTLSNLAYGSGSDITSSYGPTVTLIIRAMKRHIMHNKVQLYGCCTLHYIASKHHESISDAYGIPTILAAMKEYSHDVMLQEQGCAALAILLVEGSPEATVANVNAFLKDDGLPLVLDAMLQNPQNLETQKHGLDILNALKTKDNYELMLSAGGLDVIFSNMKSFDCNEDIGKKCLEILKTFTRLSLDFQRAVSAKGGITLVLGTMRRHVQSHEIQDAGFACMRNLCLHQDNRLTVEGEGGISTLLTHMTIYLKDAAIQAYGCDALGRLASEPQNQISIASEGGVAAALSSMKEHPMHPGVQDRACFLLLAMTEYPPAVVTMREKEALVTVREARGRVPPKDLAKQRLESLISRLEKEEGSSWFGRKNAATP
;
A
#
# COMPACT_ATOMS: atom_id res chain seq x y z
N MET A 1 -13.41 66.08 -16.03
CA MET A 1 -13.83 66.71 -14.77
C MET A 1 -14.55 65.66 -13.94
N THR A 2 -14.13 65.50 -12.67
CA THR A 2 -14.76 64.76 -11.53
C THR A 2 -14.98 63.25 -11.69
N SER A 3 -14.08 62.41 -11.14
CA SER A 3 -14.04 61.82 -9.77
C SER A 3 -14.98 60.61 -9.63
N VAL A 4 -14.48 59.38 -9.36
CA VAL A 4 -14.27 58.87 -7.99
C VAL A 4 -13.03 57.96 -7.95
N ALA A 5 -12.12 58.26 -7.01
CA ALA A 5 -10.98 57.44 -6.60
C ALA A 5 -11.06 57.24 -5.08
N THR A 6 -11.23 55.98 -4.64
CA THR A 6 -11.11 55.43 -3.26
C THR A 6 -11.44 53.93 -3.40
N SER A 7 -10.76 52.90 -2.90
CA SER A 7 -9.79 52.74 -1.81
C SER A 7 -9.04 51.39 -1.93
N VAL A 8 -8.08 51.26 -2.85
CA VAL A 8 -7.30 50.01 -3.08
C VAL A 8 -5.99 49.96 -2.26
N GLY A 9 -5.71 50.98 -1.44
CA GLY A 9 -4.41 51.13 -0.76
C GLY A 9 -4.23 50.41 0.59
N GLY A 10 -5.31 49.97 1.27
CA GLY A 10 -5.22 49.46 2.65
C GLY A 10 -4.88 47.97 2.78
N GLU A 11 -5.35 47.13 1.85
CA GLU A 11 -5.22 45.66 1.93
C GLU A 11 -3.86 45.15 1.42
N SER A 12 -3.27 45.85 0.44
CA SER A 12 -1.89 45.59 -0.02
C SER A 12 -0.89 45.82 1.12
N GLU A 13 -1.04 46.92 1.87
CA GLU A 13 -0.14 47.26 2.98
C GLU A 13 -0.25 46.28 4.15
N ALA A 14 -1.45 45.80 4.52
CA ALA A 14 -1.58 44.81 5.59
C ALA A 14 -0.98 43.46 5.18
N THR A 15 -1.20 43.04 3.94
CA THR A 15 -0.65 41.79 3.39
C THR A 15 0.87 41.84 3.24
N GLU A 16 1.41 43.01 2.87
CA GLU A 16 2.84 43.28 2.71
C GLU A 16 3.55 43.48 4.07
N ARG A 17 2.92 44.19 5.03
CA ARG A 17 3.40 44.28 6.44
C ARG A 17 3.51 42.89 7.08
N VAL A 18 2.55 42.01 6.83
CA VAL A 18 2.51 40.63 7.35
C VAL A 18 3.50 39.71 6.63
N SER A 19 3.73 39.93 5.33
CA SER A 19 4.76 39.20 4.57
C SER A 19 6.17 39.61 5.00
N ASN A 20 6.42 40.90 5.26
CA ASN A 20 7.70 41.43 5.71
C ASN A 20 7.98 41.08 7.19
N ARG A 21 6.94 40.98 8.05
CA ARG A 21 7.09 40.63 9.48
C ARG A 21 7.32 39.14 9.76
N ILE A 22 7.04 38.23 8.83
CA ILE A 22 7.24 36.76 9.00
C ILE A 22 8.07 36.19 7.83
N GLN A 23 8.87 37.02 7.13
CA GLN A 23 9.70 36.57 6.00
C GLN A 23 10.86 35.69 6.50
N LEU A 24 10.56 34.40 6.63
CA LEU A 24 11.51 33.30 6.60
C LEU A 24 11.09 32.48 5.39
N ASP A 25 11.96 32.35 4.40
CA ASP A 25 11.72 31.56 3.20
C ASP A 25 11.19 30.16 3.57
N VAL A 26 9.89 29.97 3.43
CA VAL A 26 9.16 28.73 3.75
C VAL A 26 9.62 27.58 2.83
N SER A 27 10.30 27.91 1.73
CA SER A 27 10.94 27.00 0.78
C SER A 27 12.18 26.29 1.35
N SER A 28 12.94 26.88 2.28
CA SER A 28 14.24 26.33 2.73
C SER A 28 14.17 25.41 3.95
N VAL A 29 13.10 25.49 4.77
CA VAL A 29 12.94 24.69 6.02
C VAL A 29 11.93 23.55 5.84
N SER A 30 11.34 23.40 4.65
CA SER A 30 10.33 22.37 4.34
C SER A 30 10.92 21.05 3.81
N SER A 31 12.24 20.95 3.68
CA SER A 31 12.93 19.80 3.07
C SER A 31 13.24 18.63 4.00
N ASN A 32 13.01 18.72 5.33
CA ASN A 32 13.41 17.67 6.28
C ASN A 32 12.30 17.26 7.29
N ASN A 33 11.04 17.13 6.84
CA ASN A 33 10.03 16.41 7.63
C ASN A 33 9.79 15.05 6.99
N SER A 34 10.58 14.09 7.45
CA SER A 34 10.44 12.66 7.24
C SER A 34 8.99 12.23 7.52
N ASN A 35 8.40 11.57 6.53
CA ASN A 35 7.19 10.76 6.65
C ASN A 35 7.25 9.86 7.90
N PRO A 36 6.28 9.89 8.83
CA PRO A 36 6.01 8.74 9.64
C PRO A 36 5.10 7.80 8.82
N VAL A 37 5.66 7.14 7.80
CA VAL A 37 5.05 5.89 7.33
C VAL A 37 5.34 4.89 8.42
N ILE A 38 4.30 4.56 9.19
CA ILE A 38 4.34 3.55 10.24
C ILE A 38 4.69 2.21 9.58
N LYS A 39 5.98 1.86 9.56
CA LYS A 39 6.41 0.47 9.39
C LYS A 39 6.01 -0.29 10.65
N LYS A 40 4.80 -0.86 10.67
CA LYS A 40 4.51 -1.99 11.57
C LYS A 40 5.11 -3.25 10.95
N ARG A 41 6.36 -3.56 11.31
CA ARG A 41 6.85 -4.94 11.25
C ARG A 41 6.28 -5.71 12.44
N SER A 42 5.70 -6.85 12.12
CA SER A 42 5.16 -7.88 13.01
C SER A 42 6.18 -8.36 14.04
N LEU A 43 5.86 -8.22 15.33
CA LEU A 43 6.38 -9.11 16.37
C LEU A 43 5.27 -9.29 17.41
N LEU A 44 4.52 -10.39 17.25
CA LEU A 44 3.80 -11.06 18.33
C LEU A 44 4.73 -12.15 18.90
N ASP A 45 4.53 -12.45 20.18
CA ASP A 45 5.12 -13.52 20.99
C ASP A 45 6.56 -13.35 21.49
N LYS A 46 6.68 -12.94 22.76
CA LYS A 46 6.95 -13.88 23.87
C LYS A 46 6.79 -13.20 25.23
N THR A 47 6.09 -13.90 26.11
CA THR A 47 5.81 -13.63 27.51
C THR A 47 6.99 -13.98 28.43
N ASN A 48 6.91 -13.46 29.67
CA ASN A 48 7.60 -13.85 30.91
C ASN A 48 8.96 -13.20 31.27
N SER A 49 8.92 -12.27 32.24
CA SER A 49 9.25 -12.49 33.67
C SER A 49 9.97 -11.31 34.35
N SER A 50 9.34 -10.82 35.42
CA SER A 50 9.89 -10.34 36.70
C SER A 50 11.35 -9.88 36.79
N ASN A 51 11.57 -8.60 37.15
CA ASN A 51 12.18 -8.20 38.43
C ASN A 51 12.54 -6.70 38.51
N MET A 52 12.14 -6.06 39.60
CA MET A 52 12.76 -4.89 40.21
C MET A 52 12.60 -5.04 41.74
N PRO A 53 13.39 -4.38 42.59
CA PRO A 53 14.77 -3.86 42.47
C PRO A 53 15.63 -4.32 43.70
N PRO A 54 16.80 -3.71 43.97
CA PRO A 54 16.89 -3.04 45.29
C PRO A 54 17.63 -1.69 45.33
N ARG A 55 17.42 -1.03 46.48
CA ARG A 55 17.77 0.34 46.90
C ARG A 55 19.24 0.55 47.29
N ALA A 56 19.64 1.82 47.13
CA ALA A 56 20.44 2.70 48.02
C ALA A 56 21.84 2.29 48.49
N GLY A 57 22.82 3.10 48.08
CA GLY A 57 24.12 3.31 48.74
C GLY A 57 24.52 4.78 48.59
N ALA A 58 24.98 5.40 49.68
CA ALA A 58 25.02 6.84 49.91
C ALA A 58 26.36 7.54 49.57
N MET A 59 26.25 8.85 49.25
CA MET A 59 27.20 9.97 49.44
C MET A 59 28.49 9.98 48.58
N PRO A 60 29.04 11.17 48.17
CA PRO A 60 29.12 12.39 48.98
C PRO A 60 28.72 13.72 48.31
N THR A 61 28.39 14.66 49.18
CA THR A 61 28.33 16.10 48.97
C THR A 61 29.62 16.64 48.35
N LEU A 62 29.52 17.21 47.15
CA LEU A 62 30.47 18.17 46.62
C LEU A 62 29.69 19.34 46.06
N SER A 63 29.64 20.40 46.87
CA SER A 63 29.52 21.78 46.43
C SER A 63 30.52 22.01 45.30
N ASN A 64 30.05 22.13 44.06
CA ASN A 64 30.83 22.73 43.00
C ASN A 64 29.90 23.57 42.14
N SER A 65 29.97 24.87 42.43
CA SER A 65 29.77 25.94 41.48
C SER A 65 30.29 25.57 40.09
N THR A 66 29.37 25.28 39.18
CA THR A 66 29.64 25.27 37.75
C THR A 66 28.87 26.44 37.14
N SER A 67 29.53 27.59 37.17
CA SER A 67 29.22 28.74 36.34
C SER A 67 29.40 28.35 34.88
N PHE A 68 28.35 27.77 34.27
CA PHE A 68 28.27 27.70 32.82
C PHE A 68 28.02 29.12 32.29
N GLY A 69 28.95 29.60 31.48
CA GLY A 69 28.90 30.93 30.87
C GLY A 69 27.64 31.10 30.04
N LYS A 70 26.70 31.90 30.55
CA LYS A 70 25.53 32.43 29.81
C LYS A 70 26.03 33.03 28.50
N SER A 71 25.54 32.56 27.35
CA SER A 71 25.89 33.17 26.08
C SER A 71 25.45 34.65 26.09
N ARG A 72 26.16 35.52 25.35
CA ARG A 72 25.83 36.96 25.27
C ARG A 72 24.37 37.18 24.87
N GLY A 73 23.81 36.28 24.05
CA GLY A 73 22.41 36.29 23.62
C GLY A 73 21.39 35.88 24.69
N ASP A 74 21.77 35.09 25.70
CA ASP A 74 20.84 34.67 26.77
C ASP A 74 20.61 35.80 27.77
N ARG A 75 21.67 36.57 28.06
CA ARG A 75 21.57 37.78 28.89
C ARG A 75 20.70 38.84 28.21
N GLU A 76 20.80 38.96 26.90
CA GLU A 76 20.01 39.92 26.12
C GLU A 76 18.52 39.56 26.13
N ILE A 77 18.14 38.31 25.84
CA ILE A 77 16.74 37.86 25.91
C ILE A 77 16.18 38.01 27.33
N ALA A 78 16.93 37.58 28.35
CA ALA A 78 16.49 37.70 29.75
C ALA A 78 16.28 39.17 30.18
N GLN A 79 17.10 40.10 29.68
CA GLN A 79 16.91 41.53 29.93
C GLN A 79 15.61 42.06 29.29
N TYR A 80 15.25 41.60 28.10
CA TYR A 80 13.97 41.96 27.48
C TYR A 80 12.77 41.37 28.23
N VAL A 81 12.87 40.14 28.75
CA VAL A 81 11.84 39.55 29.63
C VAL A 81 11.65 40.40 30.91
N VAL A 82 12.73 40.81 31.56
CA VAL A 82 12.66 41.70 32.74
C VAL A 82 12.08 43.07 32.37
N LYS A 83 12.39 43.61 31.19
CA LYS A 83 11.80 44.87 30.70
C LYS A 83 10.29 44.74 30.44
N LEU A 84 9.82 43.60 29.93
CA LEU A 84 8.39 43.32 29.79
C LEU A 84 7.69 43.30 31.15
N GLU A 85 8.29 42.64 32.14
CA GLU A 85 7.71 42.52 33.49
C GLU A 85 7.66 43.85 34.26
N LYS A 86 8.62 44.75 34.03
CA LYS A 86 8.67 46.08 34.68
C LYS A 86 7.74 47.11 34.04
N ARG A 87 7.27 46.87 32.82
CA ARG A 87 6.48 47.83 32.02
C ARG A 87 5.05 47.34 31.79
N LYS A 88 4.47 46.66 32.79
CA LYS A 88 3.11 46.09 32.70
C LYS A 88 2.02 47.13 32.41
N ASP A 89 2.26 48.38 32.80
CA ASP A 89 1.27 49.46 32.72
C ASP A 89 1.43 50.36 31.48
N ASP A 90 2.41 50.10 30.59
CA ASP A 90 2.62 50.88 29.35
C ASP A 90 2.60 49.98 28.10
N PRO A 91 1.43 49.82 27.46
CA PRO A 91 1.26 49.01 26.26
C PRO A 91 2.14 49.42 25.08
N LYS A 92 2.41 50.72 24.90
CA LYS A 92 3.22 51.21 23.78
C LYS A 92 4.69 50.81 23.93
N GLN A 93 5.21 50.90 25.16
CA GLN A 93 6.56 50.44 25.44
C GLN A 93 6.68 48.90 25.40
N GLN A 94 5.61 48.17 25.73
CA GLN A 94 5.59 46.72 25.57
C GLN A 94 5.69 46.31 24.09
N VAL A 95 4.98 46.98 23.18
CA VAL A 95 5.08 46.73 21.73
C VAL A 95 6.53 46.90 21.24
N GLU A 96 7.19 48.00 21.62
CA GLU A 96 8.57 48.25 21.19
C GLU A 96 9.54 47.17 21.67
N VAL A 97 9.35 46.70 22.92
CA VAL A 97 10.14 45.61 23.50
C VAL A 97 9.88 44.29 22.77
N LEU A 98 8.63 43.95 22.50
CA LEU A 98 8.25 42.73 21.78
C LEU A 98 8.76 42.76 20.32
N ALA A 99 8.66 43.89 19.63
CA ALA A 99 9.15 44.02 18.26
C ALA A 99 10.67 43.81 18.15
N LYS A 100 11.45 44.35 19.11
CA LYS A 100 12.90 44.10 19.20
C LYS A 100 13.20 42.63 19.49
N LEU A 101 12.47 42.04 20.44
CA LEU A 101 12.58 40.61 20.76
C LEU A 101 12.26 39.72 19.54
N ARG A 102 11.21 40.04 18.78
CA ARG A 102 10.86 39.35 17.53
C ARG A 102 12.01 39.40 16.53
N SER A 103 12.60 40.58 16.30
CA SER A 103 13.72 40.76 15.37
C SER A 103 14.93 39.88 15.74
N ILE A 104 15.27 39.83 17.03
CA ILE A 104 16.35 38.97 17.54
C ILE A 104 16.03 37.49 17.28
N LEU A 105 14.80 37.05 17.59
CA LEU A 105 14.40 35.66 17.38
C LEU A 105 14.35 35.29 15.88
N GLN A 106 13.92 36.20 15.01
CA GLN A 106 13.94 36.00 13.56
C GLN A 106 15.36 35.81 13.04
N GLN A 107 16.30 36.65 13.46
CA GLN A 107 17.70 36.54 13.08
C GLN A 107 18.29 35.19 13.48
N ARG A 108 17.94 34.69 14.68
CA ARG A 108 18.37 33.35 15.14
C ARG A 108 17.81 32.23 14.28
N VAL A 109 16.54 32.33 13.87
CA VAL A 109 15.95 31.34 12.97
C VAL A 109 16.65 31.35 11.61
N GLN A 110 16.98 32.53 11.06
CA GLN A 110 17.72 32.65 9.78
C GLN A 110 19.12 32.05 9.86
N GLN A 111 19.81 32.20 10.99
CA GLN A 111 21.17 31.69 11.19
C GLN A 111 21.24 30.20 11.53
N GLN A 112 20.11 29.49 11.58
CA GLN A 112 19.99 28.07 12.00
C GLN A 112 20.73 27.75 13.31
N GLN A 113 20.86 28.73 14.21
CA GLN A 113 21.55 28.52 15.47
C GLN A 113 20.66 27.68 16.40
N GLN A 114 21.05 26.43 16.63
CA GLN A 114 20.61 25.69 17.83
C GLN A 114 21.30 26.32 19.04
N VAL A 115 20.58 27.11 19.82
CA VAL A 115 21.10 27.66 21.07
C VAL A 115 20.52 26.86 22.24
N PRO A 116 21.35 26.48 23.23
CA PRO A 116 20.87 25.89 24.48
C PRO A 116 19.97 26.90 25.22
N GLU A 117 18.73 26.49 25.50
CA GLU A 117 17.74 27.16 26.36
C GLU A 117 17.47 28.64 26.04
N LEU A 118 16.53 28.87 25.11
CA LEU A 118 15.63 30.04 25.22
C LEU A 118 15.14 30.10 26.68
N GLY A 119 15.54 31.13 27.44
CA GLY A 119 15.32 31.16 28.89
C GLY A 119 13.89 30.70 29.25
N PRO A 120 13.71 29.80 30.23
CA PRO A 120 12.46 29.05 30.45
C PRO A 120 11.25 29.96 30.74
N THR A 121 11.50 31.23 31.03
CA THR A 121 10.51 32.27 31.34
C THR A 121 9.98 32.99 30.11
N LEU A 122 10.68 33.01 28.96
CA LEU A 122 10.29 33.82 27.81
C LEU A 122 8.88 33.47 27.30
N GLY A 123 8.62 32.19 27.02
CA GLY A 123 7.30 31.73 26.59
C GLY A 123 6.19 32.06 27.62
N PRO A 124 6.34 31.70 28.91
CA PRO A 124 5.41 32.11 29.95
C PRO A 124 5.17 33.63 30.05
N SER A 125 6.21 34.47 29.95
CA SER A 125 6.07 35.92 30.03
C SER A 125 5.31 36.49 28.83
N VAL A 126 5.54 35.98 27.62
CA VAL A 126 4.76 36.36 26.42
C VAL A 126 3.29 35.93 26.56
N VAL A 127 3.05 34.70 27.04
CA VAL A 127 1.70 34.19 27.33
C VAL A 127 0.98 35.05 28.39
N GLU A 128 1.72 35.56 29.38
CA GLU A 128 1.18 36.44 30.41
C GLU A 128 0.83 37.84 29.87
N VAL A 129 1.64 38.40 28.97
CA VAL A 129 1.30 39.66 28.27
C VAL A 129 0.00 39.49 27.48
N MET A 130 -0.15 38.37 26.74
CA MET A 130 -1.41 38.08 26.04
C MET A 130 -2.61 37.97 26.98
N ARG A 131 -2.40 37.49 28.22
CA ARG A 131 -3.46 37.38 29.23
C ARG A 131 -3.85 38.74 29.80
N GLN A 132 -2.90 39.64 30.00
CA GLN A 132 -3.11 40.97 30.59
C GLN A 132 -3.70 41.96 29.58
N THR A 133 -3.44 41.78 28.29
CA THR A 133 -3.82 42.73 27.23
C THR A 133 -4.65 42.09 26.11
N PRO A 134 -5.77 41.39 26.42
CA PRO A 134 -6.52 40.60 25.44
C PRO A 134 -7.24 41.43 24.37
N THR A 135 -7.35 42.75 24.53
CA THR A 135 -8.01 43.65 23.57
C THR A 135 -7.03 44.43 22.70
N ASN A 136 -5.73 44.38 23.00
CA ASN A 136 -4.72 45.15 22.27
C ASN A 136 -4.17 44.33 21.09
N GLU A 137 -4.72 44.55 19.91
CA GLU A 137 -4.37 43.82 18.69
C GLU A 137 -2.88 43.87 18.36
N GLU A 138 -2.23 45.03 18.51
CA GLU A 138 -0.81 45.18 18.17
C GLU A 138 0.09 44.35 19.08
N LEU A 139 -0.21 44.32 20.38
CA LEU A 139 0.50 43.46 21.34
C LEU A 139 0.26 41.98 21.07
N ILE A 140 -0.98 41.59 20.77
CA ILE A 140 -1.32 40.18 20.50
C ILE A 140 -0.68 39.70 19.20
N GLU A 141 -0.62 40.53 18.16
CA GLU A 141 0.09 40.22 16.91
C GLU A 141 1.58 39.96 17.18
N GLU A 142 2.25 40.84 17.93
CA GLU A 142 3.67 40.67 18.27
C GLU A 142 3.88 39.41 19.13
N CYS A 143 3.00 39.16 20.12
CA CYS A 143 3.08 37.98 20.97
C CYS A 143 2.88 36.68 20.17
N THR A 144 1.89 36.62 19.29
CA THR A 144 1.64 35.43 18.46
C THR A 144 2.79 35.16 17.49
N CYS A 145 3.40 36.21 16.92
CA CYS A 145 4.62 36.08 16.11
C CYS A 145 5.80 35.53 16.93
N ILE A 146 6.01 36.03 18.15
CA ILE A 146 7.06 35.53 19.04
C ILE A 146 6.82 34.07 19.42
N LEU A 147 5.58 33.69 19.77
CA LEU A 147 5.23 32.30 20.08
C LEU A 147 5.45 31.37 18.87
N TYR A 148 5.20 31.85 17.65
CA TYR A 148 5.56 31.13 16.43
C TYR A 148 7.07 30.93 16.32
N LEU A 149 7.88 31.97 16.48
CA LEU A 149 9.34 31.86 16.42
C LEU A 149 9.90 30.95 17.52
N LEU A 150 9.33 31.02 18.72
CA LEU A 150 9.65 30.10 19.81
C LEU A 150 9.35 28.65 19.44
N SER A 151 8.21 28.38 18.79
CA SER A 151 7.90 27.02 18.32
C SER A 151 8.88 26.47 17.28
N ILE A 152 9.65 27.33 16.61
CA ILE A 152 10.73 26.92 15.69
C ILE A 152 12.01 26.63 16.47
N LEU A 153 12.36 27.51 17.40
CA LEU A 153 13.64 27.48 18.13
C LEU A 153 13.65 26.49 19.30
N ASP A 154 12.50 26.25 19.94
CA ASP A 154 12.31 25.28 21.02
C ASP A 154 11.19 24.28 20.69
N PRO A 155 11.53 23.09 20.18
CA PRO A 155 10.57 22.03 19.89
C PRO A 155 9.80 21.49 21.11
N THR A 156 10.33 21.71 22.32
CA THR A 156 9.70 21.26 23.58
C THR A 156 8.61 22.21 24.08
N PHE A 157 8.52 23.40 23.46
CA PHE A 157 7.56 24.42 23.83
C PHE A 157 6.11 23.98 23.59
N LYS A 158 5.39 23.71 24.68
CA LYS A 158 3.96 23.33 24.68
C LYS A 158 3.04 24.36 25.33
N LYS A 159 3.61 25.28 26.11
CA LYS A 159 2.84 26.28 26.89
C LYS A 159 2.33 27.37 25.95
N GLY A 160 1.09 27.81 26.10
CA GLY A 160 0.53 28.91 25.28
C GLY A 160 -0.37 28.48 24.12
N VAL A 161 -0.47 27.19 23.76
CA VAL A 161 -1.41 26.72 22.71
C VAL A 161 -2.86 27.17 22.98
N ALA A 162 -3.33 27.04 24.23
CA ALA A 162 -4.66 27.52 24.62
C ALA A 162 -4.83 29.04 24.43
N ARG A 163 -3.76 29.83 24.64
CA ARG A 163 -3.80 31.28 24.41
C ARG A 163 -3.73 31.65 22.94
N LEU A 164 -3.08 30.84 22.10
CA LEU A 164 -3.14 31.00 20.65
C LEU A 164 -4.58 30.81 20.14
N PHE A 165 -5.28 29.76 20.58
CA PHE A 165 -6.70 29.59 20.28
C PHE A 165 -7.56 30.75 20.80
N LYS A 166 -7.28 31.24 22.02
CA LYS A 166 -8.04 32.36 22.58
C LYS A 166 -7.82 33.66 21.79
N ALA A 167 -6.58 33.96 21.42
CA ALA A 167 -6.25 35.10 20.57
C ALA A 167 -6.95 35.03 19.20
N MET A 168 -7.03 33.84 18.60
CA MET A 168 -7.80 33.65 17.36
C MET A 168 -9.30 33.91 17.56
N GLU A 169 -9.86 33.52 18.70
CA GLU A 169 -11.28 33.72 19.00
C GLU A 169 -11.64 35.18 19.28
N ASP A 170 -10.75 35.91 19.96
CA ASP A 170 -10.93 37.30 20.37
C ASP A 170 -10.63 38.29 19.22
N HIS A 171 -9.67 37.97 18.34
CA HIS A 171 -9.26 38.82 17.22
C HIS A 171 -9.54 38.18 15.87
N ARG A 172 -10.83 37.95 15.59
CA ARG A 172 -11.28 37.23 14.39
C ARG A 172 -10.91 37.94 13.10
N GLU A 173 -11.05 39.26 13.03
CA GLU A 173 -10.83 40.05 11.81
C GLU A 173 -9.33 40.18 11.46
N ASN A 174 -8.43 40.03 12.44
CA ASN A 174 -7.01 40.20 12.22
C ASN A 174 -6.35 38.93 11.67
N VAL A 175 -6.19 38.88 10.35
CA VAL A 175 -5.62 37.73 9.63
C VAL A 175 -4.17 37.43 10.02
N ALA A 176 -3.39 38.42 10.46
CA ALA A 176 -2.02 38.22 10.91
C ALA A 176 -1.97 37.33 12.15
N ILE A 177 -2.83 37.62 13.13
CA ILE A 177 -3.01 36.82 14.35
C ILE A 177 -3.49 35.42 13.99
N GLN A 178 -4.52 35.28 13.14
CA GLN A 178 -5.04 33.99 12.70
C GLN A 178 -3.94 33.11 12.08
N ARG A 179 -3.14 33.69 11.17
CA ARG A 179 -2.05 32.98 10.48
C ARG A 179 -0.92 32.61 11.43
N ALA A 180 -0.42 33.55 12.23
CA ALA A 180 0.69 33.31 13.16
C ALA A 180 0.32 32.24 14.20
N ALA A 181 -0.91 32.31 14.73
CA ALA A 181 -1.42 31.31 15.67
C ALA A 181 -1.50 29.91 15.03
N CYS A 182 -2.10 29.76 13.84
CA CYS A 182 -2.13 28.47 13.13
C CYS A 182 -0.72 27.93 12.85
N ALA A 183 0.20 28.78 12.40
CA ALA A 183 1.57 28.37 12.11
C ALA A 183 2.32 27.89 13.36
N ALA A 184 2.12 28.55 14.50
CA ALA A 184 2.65 28.15 15.79
C ALA A 184 2.03 26.82 16.27
N ILE A 185 0.70 26.71 16.25
CA ILE A 185 -0.03 25.50 16.65
C ILE A 185 0.47 24.29 15.86
N ARG A 186 0.54 24.42 14.52
CA ARG A 186 1.05 23.38 13.61
C ARG A 186 2.42 22.87 14.02
N ARG A 187 3.37 23.77 14.31
CA ARG A 187 4.73 23.40 14.71
C ARG A 187 4.72 22.64 16.03
N VAL A 188 3.97 23.14 17.02
CA VAL A 188 3.85 22.49 18.34
C VAL A 188 3.31 21.08 18.20
N ILE A 189 2.21 20.86 17.48
CA ILE A 189 1.61 19.53 17.34
C ILE A 189 2.41 18.60 16.43
N SER A 190 3.13 19.14 15.43
CA SER A 190 4.01 18.33 14.57
C SER A 190 5.19 17.75 15.33
N LYS A 191 5.72 18.45 16.34
CA LYS A 191 6.81 17.97 17.19
C LYS A 191 6.33 17.24 18.44
N ASN A 192 5.06 17.36 18.79
CA ASN A 192 4.47 16.76 19.98
C ASN A 192 3.10 16.13 19.66
N PRO A 193 3.06 14.95 19.02
CA PRO A 193 1.80 14.29 18.63
C PRO A 193 0.85 14.01 19.81
N ASP A 194 1.39 13.79 21.02
CA ASP A 194 0.60 13.59 22.25
C ASP A 194 -0.25 14.81 22.64
N ALA A 195 0.04 15.99 22.07
CA ALA A 195 -0.75 17.20 22.27
C ALA A 195 -2.02 17.21 21.41
N ILE A 196 -2.12 16.37 20.37
CA ILE A 196 -3.25 16.38 19.42
C ILE A 196 -4.59 16.19 20.14
N PRO A 197 -4.81 15.16 20.99
CA PRO A 197 -6.08 15.00 21.70
C PRO A 197 -6.49 16.21 22.54
N ARG A 198 -5.52 16.98 23.05
CA ARG A 198 -5.77 18.15 23.90
C ARG A 198 -6.24 19.36 23.10
N ILE A 199 -5.85 19.46 21.82
CA ILE A 199 -6.26 20.59 20.96
C ILE A 199 -7.58 20.31 20.22
N VAL A 200 -7.99 19.05 20.11
CA VAL A 200 -9.21 18.62 19.39
C VAL A 200 -10.45 19.45 19.79
N PRO A 201 -10.74 19.71 21.08
CA PRO A 201 -11.89 20.54 21.48
C PRO A 201 -11.84 21.98 20.95
N SER A 202 -10.64 22.50 20.67
CA SER A 202 -10.43 23.87 20.19
C SER A 202 -10.34 23.98 18.67
N VAL A 203 -10.36 22.87 17.92
CA VAL A 203 -10.29 22.88 16.45
C VAL A 203 -11.46 23.66 15.84
N GLY A 204 -12.61 23.73 16.50
CA GLY A 204 -13.75 24.55 16.06
C GLY A 204 -13.41 26.04 15.84
N VAL A 205 -12.44 26.58 16.58
CA VAL A 205 -11.94 27.96 16.38
C VAL A 205 -11.27 28.11 15.01
N ILE A 206 -10.48 27.13 14.60
CA ILE A 206 -9.81 27.11 13.29
C ILE A 206 -10.85 26.99 12.18
N LEU A 207 -11.85 26.11 12.34
CA LEU A 207 -12.90 25.91 11.32
C LEU A 207 -13.74 27.17 11.08
N ARG A 208 -14.07 27.89 12.16
CA ARG A 208 -14.76 29.19 12.07
C ARG A 208 -13.89 30.22 11.36
N SER A 209 -12.61 30.31 11.73
CA SER A 209 -11.65 31.24 11.11
C SER A 209 -11.45 30.95 9.60
N ILE A 210 -11.44 29.68 9.18
CA ILE A 210 -11.45 29.29 7.75
C ILE A 210 -12.69 29.82 7.02
N SER A 211 -13.86 29.77 7.68
CA SER A 211 -15.11 30.26 7.10
C SER A 211 -15.17 31.79 7.01
N GLU A 212 -14.56 32.49 7.96
CA GLU A 212 -14.50 33.95 8.03
C GLU A 212 -13.46 34.54 7.07
N HIS A 213 -12.38 33.82 6.77
CA HIS A 213 -11.28 34.27 5.89
C HIS A 213 -11.04 33.37 4.66
N PRO A 214 -12.06 33.11 3.83
CA PRO A 214 -11.96 32.17 2.73
C PRO A 214 -11.06 32.68 1.58
N ASP A 215 -10.73 33.96 1.52
CA ASP A 215 -9.92 34.54 0.44
C ASP A 215 -8.42 34.58 0.75
N ASN A 216 -8.01 34.41 2.02
CA ASN A 216 -6.60 34.52 2.40
C ASN A 216 -5.85 33.18 2.27
N ALA A 217 -5.18 32.99 1.14
CA ALA A 217 -4.50 31.73 0.85
C ALA A 217 -3.41 31.34 1.87
N LYS A 218 -2.61 32.31 2.35
CA LYS A 218 -1.51 32.04 3.31
C LYS A 218 -2.04 31.56 4.66
N PHE A 219 -3.13 32.16 5.13
CA PHE A 219 -3.82 31.71 6.33
C PHE A 219 -4.44 30.33 6.12
N LEU A 220 -5.17 30.12 5.02
CA LEU A 220 -5.80 28.84 4.69
C LEU A 220 -4.78 27.70 4.64
N CYS A 221 -3.62 27.88 4.00
CA CYS A 221 -2.55 26.90 4.04
C CYS A 221 -2.16 26.55 5.48
N SER A 222 -1.87 27.55 6.32
CA SER A 222 -1.46 27.32 7.71
C SER A 222 -2.53 26.57 8.52
N ALA A 223 -3.81 26.92 8.31
CA ALA A 223 -4.95 26.28 8.96
C ALA A 223 -5.16 24.83 8.48
N LEU A 224 -5.11 24.59 7.17
CA LEU A 224 -5.22 23.26 6.56
C LEU A 224 -4.06 22.35 6.98
N GLU A 225 -2.86 22.89 7.19
CA GLU A 225 -1.73 22.13 7.70
C GLU A 225 -1.95 21.64 9.14
N VAL A 226 -2.59 22.44 9.99
CA VAL A 226 -3.03 21.98 11.32
C VAL A 226 -4.01 20.82 11.17
N LEU A 227 -5.03 20.98 10.31
CA LEU A 227 -6.02 19.93 10.05
C LEU A 227 -5.38 18.66 9.49
N ALA A 228 -4.37 18.76 8.62
CA ALA A 228 -3.65 17.59 8.08
C ALA A 228 -2.98 16.76 9.17
N ILE A 229 -2.39 17.41 10.18
CA ILE A 229 -1.76 16.73 11.32
C ILE A 229 -2.83 16.10 12.20
N VAL A 230 -3.91 16.84 12.49
CA VAL A 230 -5.02 16.30 13.29
C VAL A 230 -5.66 15.09 12.61
N ALA A 231 -5.83 15.12 11.28
CA ALA A 231 -6.35 14.01 10.49
C ALA A 231 -5.47 12.75 10.55
N SER A 232 -4.16 12.89 10.80
CA SER A 232 -3.25 11.73 10.93
C SER A 232 -3.40 10.97 12.25
N HIS A 233 -4.12 11.51 13.22
CA HIS A 233 -4.27 10.94 14.55
C HIS A 233 -5.63 10.25 14.71
N PRO A 234 -5.72 8.89 14.79
CA PRO A 234 -6.99 8.18 14.66
C PRO A 234 -8.10 8.62 15.66
N PRO A 235 -7.82 8.83 16.97
CA PRO A 235 -8.82 9.37 17.90
C PRO A 235 -9.40 10.74 17.54
N ALA A 236 -8.67 11.53 16.75
CA ALA A 236 -9.08 12.89 16.39
C ALA A 236 -9.93 12.95 15.11
N LYS A 237 -10.04 11.85 14.35
CA LYS A 237 -10.71 11.85 13.04
C LYS A 237 -12.21 12.10 13.12
N ALA A 238 -12.85 11.82 14.25
CA ALA A 238 -14.29 12.03 14.44
C ALA A 238 -14.72 13.48 14.15
N ILE A 239 -13.86 14.47 14.42
CA ILE A 239 -14.19 15.90 14.19
C ILE A 239 -14.43 16.26 12.72
N PHE A 240 -14.00 15.40 11.78
CA PHE A 240 -14.13 15.66 10.36
C PHE A 240 -15.51 15.33 9.79
N VAL A 241 -16.30 14.48 10.47
CA VAL A 241 -17.55 13.91 9.94
C VAL A 241 -18.81 14.55 10.55
N TYR A 242 -18.70 15.36 11.61
CA TYR A 242 -19.83 16.13 12.13
C TYR A 242 -20.35 17.16 11.09
N ARG A 243 -21.62 17.56 11.20
CA ARG A 243 -22.24 18.59 10.34
C ARG A 243 -21.42 19.89 10.41
N ASP A 244 -21.10 20.47 9.24
CA ASP A 244 -20.16 21.60 9.07
C ASP A 244 -18.72 21.32 9.56
N GLY A 245 -18.35 20.04 9.63
CA GLY A 245 -17.05 19.56 10.10
C GLY A 245 -15.87 19.90 9.19
N ALA A 246 -14.68 19.53 9.65
CA ALA A 246 -13.42 19.89 9.00
C ALA A 246 -13.32 19.42 7.53
N LEU A 247 -13.96 18.31 7.15
CA LEU A 247 -14.00 17.86 5.76
C LEU A 247 -14.68 18.91 4.84
N HIS A 248 -15.79 19.51 5.28
CA HIS A 248 -16.50 20.51 4.50
C HIS A 248 -15.62 21.74 4.24
N GLN A 249 -14.88 22.19 5.26
CA GLN A 249 -13.98 23.35 5.16
C GLN A 249 -12.78 23.08 4.24
N VAL A 250 -12.22 21.86 4.30
CA VAL A 250 -11.15 21.43 3.38
C VAL A 250 -11.65 21.46 1.93
N VAL A 251 -12.84 20.91 1.67
CA VAL A 251 -13.47 20.90 0.35
C VAL A 251 -13.81 22.32 -0.13
N ALA A 252 -14.30 23.18 0.76
CA ALA A 252 -14.61 24.57 0.45
C ALA A 252 -13.35 25.36 0.04
N ALA A 253 -12.25 25.20 0.78
CA ALA A 253 -10.97 25.81 0.45
C ALA A 253 -10.44 25.34 -0.91
N MET A 254 -10.54 24.03 -1.21
CA MET A 254 -10.16 23.48 -2.52
C MET A 254 -11.00 24.04 -3.67
N LYS A 255 -12.31 24.21 -3.47
CA LYS A 255 -13.22 24.78 -4.48
C LYS A 255 -12.95 26.26 -4.74
N LYS A 256 -12.66 27.01 -3.67
CA LYS A 256 -12.44 28.46 -3.72
C LYS A 256 -11.09 28.83 -4.34
N HIS A 257 -10.04 28.04 -4.05
CA HIS A 257 -8.68 28.28 -4.55
C HIS A 257 -8.19 27.13 -5.44
N PRO A 258 -8.83 26.90 -6.59
CA PRO A 258 -8.52 25.75 -7.41
C PRO A 258 -7.17 25.88 -8.13
N ASN A 259 -6.58 27.07 -8.20
CA ASN A 259 -5.28 27.34 -8.83
C ASN A 259 -4.12 27.44 -7.84
N ASP A 260 -4.38 27.50 -6.52
CA ASP A 260 -3.33 27.61 -5.52
C ASP A 260 -2.76 26.22 -5.20
N LEU A 261 -1.53 25.98 -5.65
CA LEU A 261 -0.82 24.70 -5.47
C LEU A 261 -0.65 24.31 -4.00
N SER A 262 -0.40 25.28 -3.12
CA SER A 262 -0.14 25.03 -1.70
C SER A 262 -1.43 24.61 -0.98
N ILE A 263 -2.55 25.26 -1.30
CA ILE A 263 -3.87 24.88 -0.79
C ILE A 263 -4.25 23.49 -1.31
N GLN A 264 -4.16 23.26 -2.62
CA GLN A 264 -4.55 21.96 -3.20
C GLN A 264 -3.71 20.81 -2.61
N ALA A 265 -2.38 20.97 -2.52
CA ALA A 265 -1.51 19.94 -1.97
C ALA A 265 -1.79 19.68 -0.47
N THR A 266 -1.98 20.74 0.32
CA THR A 266 -2.23 20.60 1.76
C THR A 266 -3.62 20.01 2.01
N ALA A 267 -4.63 20.43 1.26
CA ALA A 267 -5.98 19.89 1.35
C ALA A 267 -6.02 18.40 0.99
N LEU A 268 -5.39 18.00 -0.13
CA LEU A 268 -5.29 16.58 -0.51
C LEU A 268 -4.53 15.76 0.53
N ARG A 269 -3.48 16.31 1.15
CA ARG A 269 -2.81 15.65 2.29
C ARG A 269 -3.74 15.44 3.48
N THR A 270 -4.59 16.43 3.79
CA THR A 270 -5.59 16.29 4.85
C THR A 270 -6.59 15.19 4.51
N LEU A 271 -7.06 15.14 3.27
CA LEU A 271 -7.97 14.10 2.77
C LEU A 271 -7.30 12.72 2.82
N SER A 272 -6.07 12.57 2.34
CA SER A 272 -5.37 11.29 2.38
C SER A 272 -5.18 10.77 3.81
N ASN A 273 -4.76 11.64 4.73
CA ASN A 273 -4.60 11.30 6.14
C ASN A 273 -5.93 10.92 6.80
N LEU A 274 -6.99 11.65 6.46
CA LEU A 274 -8.33 11.36 6.94
C LEU A 274 -8.82 10.02 6.40
N ALA A 275 -8.59 9.67 5.13
CA ALA A 275 -9.02 8.40 4.54
C ALA A 275 -8.21 7.20 5.08
N TYR A 276 -6.90 7.35 5.29
CA TYR A 276 -6.00 6.27 5.69
C TYR A 276 -6.39 5.60 7.02
N GLY A 277 -6.74 4.31 7.01
CA GLY A 277 -7.07 3.58 8.24
C GLY A 277 -8.35 4.06 8.93
N SER A 278 -9.27 4.66 8.18
CA SER A 278 -10.57 5.08 8.68
C SER A 278 -11.66 4.03 8.49
N GLY A 279 -12.64 4.02 9.40
CA GLY A 279 -13.84 3.19 9.27
C GLY A 279 -14.78 3.66 8.15
N SER A 280 -15.80 2.85 7.89
CA SER A 280 -16.82 3.07 6.85
C SER A 280 -17.49 4.44 6.92
N ASP A 281 -17.66 4.99 8.12
CA ASP A 281 -18.42 6.23 8.34
C ASP A 281 -17.71 7.43 7.71
N ILE A 282 -16.38 7.49 7.90
CA ILE A 282 -15.54 8.55 7.32
C ILE A 282 -15.43 8.34 5.81
N THR A 283 -15.11 7.13 5.35
CA THR A 283 -14.91 6.89 3.91
C THR A 283 -16.18 7.13 3.11
N SER A 284 -17.36 6.83 3.67
CA SER A 284 -18.66 7.08 3.00
C SER A 284 -18.91 8.58 2.74
N SER A 285 -18.34 9.49 3.53
CA SER A 285 -18.49 10.94 3.35
C SER A 285 -17.74 11.51 2.12
N TYR A 286 -16.90 10.70 1.45
CA TYR A 286 -16.08 11.16 0.33
C TYR A 286 -16.80 11.29 -1.01
N GLY A 287 -18.01 10.74 -1.16
CA GLY A 287 -18.70 10.69 -2.46
C GLY A 287 -18.70 12.03 -3.23
N PRO A 288 -19.18 13.14 -2.63
CA PRO A 288 -19.17 14.46 -3.27
C PRO A 288 -17.78 15.06 -3.53
N THR A 289 -16.74 14.50 -2.92
CA THR A 289 -15.35 14.99 -2.95
C THR A 289 -14.53 14.32 -4.07
N VAL A 290 -14.91 13.12 -4.53
CA VAL A 290 -14.19 12.35 -5.56
C VAL A 290 -13.93 13.19 -6.82
N THR A 291 -14.97 13.78 -7.40
CA THR A 291 -14.84 14.62 -8.62
C THR A 291 -13.92 15.82 -8.40
N LEU A 292 -13.89 16.38 -7.19
CA LEU A 292 -13.04 17.51 -6.86
C LEU A 292 -11.56 17.10 -6.77
N ILE A 293 -11.26 15.94 -6.17
CA ILE A 293 -9.92 15.36 -6.10
C ILE A 293 -9.38 15.14 -7.52
N ILE A 294 -10.15 14.47 -8.37
CA ILE A 294 -9.75 14.18 -9.75
C ILE A 294 -9.55 15.48 -10.55
N ARG A 295 -10.40 16.49 -10.38
CA ARG A 295 -10.23 17.80 -11.03
C ARG A 295 -8.96 18.51 -10.57
N ALA A 296 -8.63 18.45 -9.28
CA ALA A 296 -7.40 19.03 -8.75
C ALA A 296 -6.16 18.34 -9.32
N MET A 297 -6.16 17.00 -9.40
CA MET A 297 -5.10 16.22 -10.02
C MET A 297 -4.92 16.57 -11.50
N LYS A 298 -6.01 16.59 -12.28
CA LYS A 298 -5.96 16.97 -13.71
C LYS A 298 -5.40 18.37 -13.93
N ARG A 299 -5.80 19.34 -13.10
CA ARG A 299 -5.36 20.73 -13.22
C ARG A 299 -3.88 20.91 -12.91
N HIS A 300 -3.39 20.20 -11.90
CA HIS A 300 -2.04 20.36 -11.37
C HIS A 300 -1.18 19.14 -11.63
N ILE A 301 -1.23 18.62 -12.86
CA ILE A 301 -0.47 17.44 -13.28
C ILE A 301 1.04 17.62 -13.03
N MET A 302 1.56 18.84 -13.22
CA MET A 302 2.96 19.20 -12.98
C MET A 302 3.32 19.45 -11.51
N HIS A 303 2.44 19.12 -10.54
CA HIS A 303 2.75 19.26 -9.12
C HIS A 303 2.74 17.92 -8.35
N ASN A 304 3.93 17.43 -8.03
CA ASN A 304 4.16 16.12 -7.40
C ASN A 304 3.27 15.85 -6.17
N LYS A 305 3.25 16.75 -5.18
CA LYS A 305 2.47 16.53 -3.95
C LYS A 305 0.96 16.46 -4.19
N VAL A 306 0.46 17.16 -5.21
CA VAL A 306 -0.97 17.11 -5.56
C VAL A 306 -1.28 15.73 -6.15
N GLN A 307 -0.43 15.23 -7.04
CA GLN A 307 -0.59 13.90 -7.62
C GLN A 307 -0.45 12.80 -6.56
N LEU A 308 0.59 12.85 -5.74
CA LEU A 308 0.85 11.87 -4.69
C LEU A 308 -0.32 11.77 -3.71
N TYR A 309 -0.72 12.87 -3.08
CA TYR A 309 -1.82 12.84 -2.12
C TYR A 309 -3.17 12.59 -2.78
N GLY A 310 -3.34 12.97 -4.05
CA GLY A 310 -4.48 12.58 -4.88
C GLY A 310 -4.58 11.06 -5.04
N CYS A 311 -3.52 10.40 -5.51
CA CYS A 311 -3.44 8.95 -5.63
C CYS A 311 -3.64 8.25 -4.29
N CYS A 312 -3.00 8.71 -3.20
CA CYS A 312 -3.23 8.18 -1.85
C CYS A 312 -4.70 8.25 -1.46
N THR A 313 -5.34 9.40 -1.67
CA THR A 313 -6.75 9.60 -1.30
C THR A 313 -7.65 8.67 -2.12
N LEU A 314 -7.44 8.60 -3.44
CA LEU A 314 -8.22 7.74 -4.33
C LEU A 314 -8.05 6.27 -3.96
N HIS A 315 -6.83 5.81 -3.68
CA HIS A 315 -6.57 4.45 -3.19
C HIS A 315 -7.38 4.15 -1.92
N TYR A 316 -7.27 4.97 -0.87
CA TYR A 316 -7.89 4.67 0.42
C TYR A 316 -9.43 4.71 0.41
N ILE A 317 -10.03 5.32 -0.61
CA ILE A 317 -11.49 5.37 -0.77
C ILE A 317 -12.01 4.48 -1.91
N ALA A 318 -11.11 3.84 -2.68
CA ALA A 318 -11.46 3.13 -3.91
C ALA A 318 -12.48 2.01 -3.68
N SER A 319 -12.31 1.20 -2.63
CA SER A 319 -13.23 0.09 -2.37
C SER A 319 -14.68 0.53 -2.17
N LYS A 320 -14.88 1.70 -1.54
CA LYS A 320 -16.21 2.26 -1.28
C LYS A 320 -16.76 3.09 -2.44
N HIS A 321 -15.90 3.74 -3.22
CA HIS A 321 -16.28 4.72 -4.26
C HIS A 321 -15.77 4.36 -5.65
N HIS A 322 -15.56 3.07 -5.95
CA HIS A 322 -14.98 2.60 -7.22
C HIS A 322 -15.79 3.11 -8.43
N GLU A 323 -17.12 3.03 -8.40
CA GLU A 323 -17.99 3.56 -9.46
C GLU A 323 -17.83 5.08 -9.63
N SER A 324 -17.90 5.84 -8.52
CA SER A 324 -17.76 7.30 -8.56
C SER A 324 -16.39 7.76 -9.06
N ILE A 325 -15.32 7.01 -8.77
CA ILE A 325 -13.97 7.29 -9.26
C ILE A 325 -13.90 7.01 -10.76
N SER A 326 -14.43 5.86 -11.22
CA SER A 326 -14.47 5.51 -12.64
C SER A 326 -15.28 6.51 -13.47
N ASP A 327 -16.49 6.85 -13.02
CA ASP A 327 -17.38 7.80 -13.70
C ASP A 327 -16.76 9.20 -13.81
N ALA A 328 -15.95 9.58 -12.82
CA ALA A 328 -15.23 10.85 -12.81
C ALA A 328 -13.92 10.82 -13.63
N TYR A 329 -13.68 9.78 -14.45
CA TYR A 329 -12.45 9.56 -15.22
C TYR A 329 -11.20 9.42 -14.35
N GLY A 330 -11.33 8.69 -13.24
CA GLY A 330 -10.26 8.45 -12.28
C GLY A 330 -9.11 7.62 -12.85
N ILE A 331 -9.40 6.55 -13.60
CA ILE A 331 -8.39 5.67 -14.22
C ILE A 331 -7.40 6.47 -15.09
N PRO A 332 -7.84 7.21 -16.13
CA PRO A 332 -6.93 8.03 -16.93
C PRO A 332 -6.15 9.06 -16.11
N THR A 333 -6.77 9.59 -15.04
CA THR A 333 -6.12 10.60 -14.18
C THR A 333 -4.98 9.99 -13.38
N ILE A 334 -5.18 8.79 -12.81
CA ILE A 334 -4.14 8.06 -12.09
C ILE A 334 -3.01 7.66 -13.04
N LEU A 335 -3.34 7.15 -14.23
CA LEU A 335 -2.34 6.80 -15.24
C LEU A 335 -1.51 8.01 -15.70
N ALA A 336 -2.14 9.16 -15.92
CA ALA A 336 -1.44 10.40 -16.24
C ALA A 336 -0.47 10.83 -15.12
N ALA A 337 -0.90 10.73 -13.85
CA ALA A 337 -0.05 11.03 -12.70
C ALA A 337 1.14 10.07 -12.60
N MET A 338 0.91 8.77 -12.80
CA MET A 338 1.96 7.75 -12.79
C MET A 338 2.96 7.95 -13.93
N LYS A 339 2.48 8.33 -15.11
CA LYS A 339 3.34 8.64 -16.27
C LYS A 339 4.23 9.86 -16.01
N GLU A 340 3.66 10.93 -15.45
CA GLU A 340 4.40 12.17 -15.16
C GLU A 340 5.48 11.98 -14.08
N TYR A 341 5.17 11.18 -13.04
CA TYR A 341 6.07 10.94 -11.92
C TYR A 341 6.53 9.49 -11.85
N SER A 342 7.05 8.96 -12.96
CA SER A 342 7.54 7.57 -13.05
C SER A 342 8.60 7.24 -11.99
N HIS A 343 9.40 8.23 -11.58
CA HIS A 343 10.47 8.07 -10.60
C HIS A 343 10.02 8.18 -9.13
N ASP A 344 8.79 8.64 -8.86
CA ASP A 344 8.28 8.72 -7.50
C ASP A 344 7.70 7.36 -7.09
N VAL A 345 8.51 6.58 -6.37
CA VAL A 345 8.18 5.24 -5.89
C VAL A 345 6.85 5.20 -5.13
N MET A 346 6.61 6.19 -4.26
CA MET A 346 5.38 6.22 -3.46
C MET A 346 4.18 6.53 -4.35
N LEU A 347 4.31 7.45 -5.30
CA LEU A 347 3.23 7.74 -6.24
C LEU A 347 2.90 6.52 -7.11
N GLN A 348 3.92 5.81 -7.61
CA GLN A 348 3.73 4.57 -8.38
C GLN A 348 2.99 3.51 -7.55
N GLU A 349 3.43 3.28 -6.31
CA GLU A 349 2.80 2.33 -5.41
C GLU A 349 1.31 2.65 -5.19
N GLN A 350 1.00 3.91 -4.86
CA GLN A 350 -0.37 4.33 -4.55
C GLN A 350 -1.25 4.39 -5.81
N GLY A 351 -0.68 4.69 -6.97
CA GLY A 351 -1.36 4.62 -8.27
C GLY A 351 -1.73 3.18 -8.63
N CYS A 352 -0.77 2.24 -8.53
CA CYS A 352 -1.02 0.82 -8.72
C CYS A 352 -2.06 0.29 -7.72
N ALA A 353 -1.99 0.69 -6.45
CA ALA A 353 -2.93 0.26 -5.43
C ALA A 353 -4.37 0.70 -5.74
N ALA A 354 -4.56 1.96 -6.14
CA ALA A 354 -5.87 2.46 -6.56
C ALA A 354 -6.40 1.70 -7.80
N LEU A 355 -5.56 1.52 -8.82
CA LEU A 355 -5.93 0.80 -10.05
C LEU A 355 -6.28 -0.66 -9.78
N ALA A 356 -5.53 -1.36 -8.93
CA ALA A 356 -5.80 -2.74 -8.56
C ALA A 356 -7.21 -2.89 -7.98
N ILE A 357 -7.63 -1.98 -7.09
CA ILE A 357 -8.99 -2.00 -6.53
C ILE A 357 -10.04 -1.70 -7.60
N LEU A 358 -9.83 -0.64 -8.40
CA LEU A 358 -10.79 -0.23 -9.44
C LEU A 358 -11.01 -1.29 -10.53
N LEU A 359 -10.01 -2.13 -10.81
CA LEU A 359 -10.08 -3.17 -11.83
C LEU A 359 -10.62 -4.51 -11.30
N VAL A 360 -10.59 -4.73 -9.98
CA VAL A 360 -10.97 -6.01 -9.35
C VAL A 360 -12.31 -5.92 -8.62
N GLU A 361 -12.60 -4.78 -7.98
CA GLU A 361 -13.83 -4.58 -7.20
C GLU A 361 -14.92 -3.90 -8.04
N GLY A 362 -16.18 -4.30 -7.81
CA GLY A 362 -17.36 -3.77 -8.49
C GLY A 362 -18.21 -4.87 -9.14
N SER A 363 -19.24 -4.47 -9.88
CA SER A 363 -20.01 -5.43 -10.68
C SER A 363 -19.16 -6.00 -11.83
N PRO A 364 -19.48 -7.20 -12.34
CA PRO A 364 -18.81 -7.76 -13.51
C PRO A 364 -18.82 -6.81 -14.72
N GLU A 365 -19.90 -6.06 -14.92
CA GLU A 365 -20.02 -5.09 -16.01
C GLU A 365 -19.09 -3.88 -15.80
N ALA A 366 -19.02 -3.36 -14.58
CA ALA A 366 -18.16 -2.23 -14.23
C ALA A 366 -16.67 -2.59 -14.33
N THR A 367 -16.28 -3.77 -13.84
CA THR A 367 -14.89 -4.24 -13.93
C THR A 367 -14.44 -4.41 -15.37
N VAL A 368 -15.28 -4.98 -16.26
CA VAL A 368 -14.99 -5.06 -17.70
C VAL A 368 -14.84 -3.67 -18.32
N ALA A 369 -15.73 -2.73 -18.00
CA ALA A 369 -15.63 -1.36 -18.49
C ALA A 369 -14.34 -0.67 -18.02
N ASN A 370 -13.97 -0.86 -16.75
CA ASN A 370 -12.75 -0.31 -16.16
C ASN A 370 -11.48 -0.91 -16.79
N VAL A 371 -11.43 -2.22 -17.01
CA VAL A 371 -10.32 -2.89 -17.72
C VAL A 371 -10.19 -2.35 -19.14
N ASN A 372 -11.29 -2.17 -19.86
CA ASN A 372 -11.26 -1.59 -21.21
C ASN A 372 -10.75 -0.14 -21.20
N ALA A 373 -11.17 0.68 -20.23
CA ALA A 373 -10.67 2.05 -20.08
C ALA A 373 -9.18 2.08 -19.74
N PHE A 374 -8.73 1.22 -18.82
CA PHE A 374 -7.33 1.07 -18.44
C PHE A 374 -6.44 0.68 -19.63
N LEU A 375 -6.88 -0.29 -20.44
CA LEU A 375 -6.13 -0.73 -21.62
C LEU A 375 -6.11 0.33 -22.72
N LYS A 376 -7.22 1.06 -22.91
CA LYS A 376 -7.33 2.13 -23.91
C LYS A 376 -6.36 3.29 -23.64
N ASP A 377 -6.09 3.60 -22.38
CA ASP A 377 -5.23 4.71 -21.97
C ASP A 377 -3.77 4.28 -21.72
N ASP A 378 -3.29 3.24 -22.42
CA ASP A 378 -1.93 2.68 -22.31
C ASP A 378 -1.54 2.28 -20.87
N GLY A 379 -2.51 1.85 -20.05
CA GLY A 379 -2.28 1.55 -18.65
C GLY A 379 -1.37 0.35 -18.42
N LEU A 380 -1.41 -0.65 -19.31
CA LEU A 380 -0.64 -1.87 -19.15
C LEU A 380 0.88 -1.65 -19.26
N PRO A 381 1.42 -1.01 -20.33
CA PRO A 381 2.83 -0.61 -20.36
C PRO A 381 3.26 0.22 -19.15
N LEU A 382 2.44 1.19 -18.72
CA LEU A 382 2.76 2.05 -17.57
C LEU A 382 2.91 1.26 -16.26
N VAL A 383 2.02 0.30 -16.01
CA VAL A 383 2.09 -0.56 -14.81
C VAL A 383 3.30 -1.49 -14.87
N LEU A 384 3.58 -2.08 -16.04
CA LEU A 384 4.77 -2.92 -16.21
C LEU A 384 6.06 -2.13 -16.01
N ASP A 385 6.15 -0.91 -16.55
CA ASP A 385 7.28 0.00 -16.34
C ASP A 385 7.43 0.40 -14.87
N ALA A 386 6.33 0.69 -14.18
CA ALA A 386 6.34 0.99 -12.75
C ALA A 386 6.89 -0.19 -11.93
N MET A 387 6.50 -1.43 -12.27
CA MET A 387 7.02 -2.65 -11.64
C MET A 387 8.51 -2.85 -11.96
N LEU A 388 8.94 -2.61 -13.20
CA LEU A 388 10.33 -2.77 -13.64
C LEU A 388 11.27 -1.71 -13.03
N GLN A 389 10.80 -0.47 -12.85
CA GLN A 389 11.58 0.59 -12.21
C GLN A 389 11.69 0.39 -10.69
N ASN A 390 10.73 -0.33 -10.07
CA ASN A 390 10.66 -0.53 -8.63
C ASN A 390 10.68 -2.02 -8.24
N PRO A 391 11.67 -2.82 -8.67
CA PRO A 391 11.66 -4.27 -8.50
C PRO A 391 11.76 -4.72 -7.04
N GLN A 392 12.24 -3.85 -6.13
CA GLN A 392 12.37 -4.14 -4.70
C GLN A 392 11.17 -3.64 -3.87
N ASN A 393 10.26 -2.84 -4.46
CA ASN A 393 9.06 -2.38 -3.75
C ASN A 393 8.00 -3.49 -3.81
N LEU A 394 7.88 -4.25 -2.73
CA LEU A 394 6.96 -5.38 -2.61
C LEU A 394 5.49 -4.98 -2.88
N GLU A 395 5.03 -3.85 -2.35
CA GLU A 395 3.62 -3.43 -2.50
C GLU A 395 3.30 -3.06 -3.95
N THR A 396 4.22 -2.35 -4.64
CA THR A 396 4.09 -2.05 -6.07
C THR A 396 3.98 -3.33 -6.89
N GLN A 397 4.81 -4.34 -6.58
CA GLN A 397 4.75 -5.64 -7.26
C GLN A 397 3.42 -6.36 -7.01
N LYS A 398 2.95 -6.39 -5.75
CA LYS A 398 1.67 -7.03 -5.41
C LYS A 398 0.50 -6.41 -6.17
N HIS A 399 0.39 -5.09 -6.13
CA HIS A 399 -0.67 -4.36 -6.81
C HIS A 399 -0.58 -4.50 -8.33
N GLY A 400 0.63 -4.46 -8.89
CA GLY A 400 0.86 -4.72 -10.30
C GLY A 400 0.40 -6.12 -10.73
N LEU A 401 0.72 -7.16 -9.95
CA LEU A 401 0.23 -8.52 -10.21
C LEU A 401 -1.29 -8.64 -10.09
N ASP A 402 -1.93 -7.91 -9.16
CA ASP A 402 -3.39 -7.86 -9.06
C ASP A 402 -4.03 -7.25 -10.32
N ILE A 403 -3.43 -6.19 -10.86
CA ILE A 403 -3.84 -5.59 -12.13
C ILE A 403 -3.70 -6.59 -13.28
N LEU A 404 -2.57 -7.28 -13.39
CA LEU A 404 -2.36 -8.30 -14.43
C LEU A 404 -3.37 -9.45 -14.31
N ASN A 405 -3.68 -9.88 -13.08
CA ASN A 405 -4.67 -10.92 -12.82
C ASN A 405 -6.11 -10.49 -13.16
N ALA A 406 -6.41 -9.18 -13.23
CA ALA A 406 -7.72 -8.66 -13.60
C ALA A 406 -8.01 -8.82 -15.11
N LEU A 407 -6.98 -8.97 -15.96
CA LEU A 407 -7.12 -8.92 -17.42
C LEU A 407 -7.92 -10.09 -18.01
N LYS A 408 -7.79 -11.30 -17.44
CA LYS A 408 -8.46 -12.63 -17.63
C LYS A 408 -8.97 -13.10 -19.01
N THR A 409 -9.22 -12.23 -19.98
CA THR A 409 -9.64 -12.59 -21.34
C THR A 409 -8.43 -12.95 -22.19
N LYS A 410 -8.67 -13.68 -23.28
CA LYS A 410 -7.61 -14.06 -24.21
C LYS A 410 -6.94 -12.82 -24.81
N ASP A 411 -7.74 -11.91 -25.37
CA ASP A 411 -7.27 -10.70 -26.06
C ASP A 411 -6.43 -9.81 -25.12
N ASN A 412 -6.87 -9.60 -23.87
CA ASN A 412 -6.12 -8.78 -22.92
C ASN A 412 -4.79 -9.44 -22.52
N TYR A 413 -4.74 -10.77 -22.46
CA TYR A 413 -3.49 -11.48 -22.22
C TYR A 413 -2.58 -11.55 -23.45
N GLU A 414 -3.10 -11.44 -24.67
CA GLU A 414 -2.28 -11.22 -25.87
C GLU A 414 -1.58 -9.85 -25.79
N LEU A 415 -2.29 -8.82 -25.32
CA LEU A 415 -1.70 -7.50 -25.02
C LEU A 415 -0.65 -7.58 -23.91
N MET A 416 -0.92 -8.30 -22.82
CA MET A 416 0.05 -8.52 -21.74
C MET A 416 1.31 -9.24 -22.24
N LEU A 417 1.15 -10.26 -23.08
CA LEU A 417 2.27 -10.99 -23.65
C LEU A 417 3.13 -10.09 -24.54
N SER A 418 2.50 -9.32 -25.43
CA SER A 418 3.18 -8.41 -26.35
C SER A 418 3.86 -7.24 -25.65
N ALA A 419 3.34 -6.80 -24.50
CA ALA A 419 3.96 -5.78 -23.64
C ALA A 419 5.09 -6.34 -22.73
N GLY A 420 5.42 -7.62 -22.80
CA GLY A 420 6.49 -8.22 -21.97
C GLY A 420 6.07 -8.62 -20.54
N GLY A 421 4.77 -8.73 -20.26
CA GLY A 421 4.26 -9.02 -18.93
C GLY A 421 4.73 -10.36 -18.33
N LEU A 422 5.01 -11.38 -19.16
CA LEU A 422 5.60 -12.64 -18.66
C LEU A 422 6.99 -12.42 -18.03
N ASP A 423 7.80 -11.50 -18.56
CA ASP A 423 9.14 -11.24 -18.01
C ASP A 423 9.02 -10.60 -16.62
N VAL A 424 8.04 -9.72 -16.43
CA VAL A 424 7.72 -9.12 -15.13
C VAL A 424 7.23 -10.18 -14.13
N ILE A 425 6.31 -11.07 -14.53
CA ILE A 425 5.83 -12.18 -13.69
C ILE A 425 7.00 -13.09 -13.27
N PHE A 426 7.87 -13.46 -14.20
CA PHE A 426 9.01 -14.31 -13.92
C PHE A 426 10.09 -13.63 -13.08
N SER A 427 10.33 -12.33 -13.29
CA SER A 427 11.23 -11.54 -12.44
C SER A 427 10.73 -11.50 -10.99
N ASN A 428 9.41 -11.44 -10.78
CA ASN A 428 8.78 -11.50 -9.46
C ASN A 428 8.95 -12.86 -8.79
N MET A 429 8.70 -13.95 -9.52
CA MET A 429 8.93 -15.32 -9.02
C MET A 429 10.39 -15.58 -8.62
N LYS A 430 11.35 -14.92 -9.30
CA LYS A 430 12.79 -15.00 -9.00
C LYS A 430 13.20 -14.11 -7.82
N SER A 431 12.71 -12.87 -7.78
CA SER A 431 13.17 -11.86 -6.81
C SER A 431 12.50 -12.00 -5.45
N PHE A 432 11.25 -12.48 -5.43
CA PHE A 432 10.45 -12.69 -4.21
C PHE A 432 10.14 -14.17 -4.03
N ASP A 433 11.14 -15.00 -4.25
CA ASP A 433 11.02 -16.45 -4.29
C ASP A 433 10.56 -17.04 -2.94
N CYS A 434 10.91 -16.41 -1.83
CA CYS A 434 10.45 -16.73 -0.48
C CYS A 434 9.09 -16.09 -0.10
N ASN A 435 8.50 -15.25 -0.96
CA ASN A 435 7.22 -14.59 -0.66
C ASN A 435 6.06 -15.42 -1.21
N GLU A 436 5.31 -16.03 -0.29
CA GLU A 436 4.16 -16.88 -0.62
C GLU A 436 3.06 -16.13 -1.40
N ASP A 437 2.76 -14.88 -1.05
CA ASP A 437 1.71 -14.08 -1.70
C ASP A 437 2.05 -13.74 -3.16
N ILE A 438 3.31 -13.36 -3.43
CA ILE A 438 3.80 -13.17 -4.81
C ILE A 438 3.74 -14.50 -5.59
N GLY A 439 4.19 -15.60 -4.99
CA GLY A 439 4.12 -16.93 -5.59
C GLY A 439 2.70 -17.32 -6.00
N LYS A 440 1.72 -17.08 -5.12
CA LYS A 440 0.29 -17.30 -5.37
C LYS A 440 -0.21 -16.46 -6.54
N LYS A 441 -0.03 -15.14 -6.50
CA LYS A 441 -0.50 -14.22 -7.56
C LYS A 441 0.09 -14.59 -8.92
N CYS A 442 1.40 -14.86 -8.98
CA CYS A 442 2.06 -15.28 -10.23
C CYS A 442 1.49 -16.59 -10.78
N LEU A 443 1.30 -17.61 -9.93
CA LEU A 443 0.75 -18.89 -10.38
C LEU A 443 -0.73 -18.80 -10.77
N GLU A 444 -1.53 -17.96 -10.12
CA GLU A 444 -2.93 -17.74 -10.53
C GLU A 444 -3.04 -17.10 -11.92
N ILE A 445 -2.17 -16.13 -12.21
CA ILE A 445 -2.07 -15.53 -13.55
C ILE A 445 -1.66 -16.61 -14.55
N LEU A 446 -0.59 -17.35 -14.29
CA LEU A 446 -0.08 -18.38 -15.21
C LEU A 446 -1.07 -19.54 -15.42
N LYS A 447 -1.79 -19.98 -14.38
CA LYS A 447 -2.87 -20.98 -14.47
C LYS A 447 -3.96 -20.52 -15.43
N THR A 448 -4.38 -19.26 -15.32
CA THR A 448 -5.43 -18.69 -16.17
C THR A 448 -4.92 -18.48 -17.59
N PHE A 449 -3.72 -17.91 -17.74
CA PHE A 449 -3.05 -17.65 -19.00
C PHE A 449 -2.87 -18.94 -19.82
N THR A 450 -2.23 -19.97 -19.24
CA THR A 450 -1.97 -21.25 -19.93
C THR A 450 -3.22 -22.04 -20.28
N ARG A 451 -4.37 -21.77 -19.63
CA ARG A 451 -5.65 -22.41 -19.94
C ARG A 451 -6.26 -21.90 -21.25
N LEU A 452 -5.92 -20.69 -21.70
CA LEU A 452 -6.62 -19.99 -22.79
C LEU A 452 -6.09 -20.33 -24.19
N SER A 453 -4.82 -20.73 -24.32
CA SER A 453 -4.22 -21.03 -25.63
C SER A 453 -3.01 -21.96 -25.52
N LEU A 454 -2.80 -22.79 -26.55
CA LEU A 454 -1.56 -23.55 -26.74
C LEU A 454 -0.35 -22.64 -26.99
N ASP A 455 -0.54 -21.50 -27.65
CA ASP A 455 0.53 -20.53 -27.90
C ASP A 455 1.00 -19.88 -26.59
N PHE A 456 0.09 -19.65 -25.65
CA PHE A 456 0.42 -19.17 -24.31
C PHE A 456 1.23 -20.21 -23.51
N GLN A 457 0.89 -21.50 -23.65
CA GLN A 457 1.68 -22.58 -23.05
C GLN A 457 3.11 -22.62 -23.63
N ARG A 458 3.24 -22.46 -24.96
CA ARG A 458 4.54 -22.36 -25.63
C ARG A 458 5.32 -21.14 -25.16
N ALA A 459 4.68 -19.96 -25.06
CA ALA A 459 5.33 -18.73 -24.63
C ALA A 459 5.91 -18.84 -23.20
N VAL A 460 5.15 -19.44 -22.27
CA VAL A 460 5.62 -19.71 -20.90
C VAL A 460 6.83 -20.65 -20.92
N SER A 461 6.77 -21.73 -21.70
CA SER A 461 7.86 -22.70 -21.83
C SER A 461 9.12 -22.10 -22.44
N ALA A 462 8.99 -21.39 -23.57
CA ALA A 462 10.11 -20.78 -24.29
C ALA A 462 10.88 -19.74 -23.47
N LYS A 463 10.23 -19.10 -22.49
CA LYS A 463 10.85 -18.15 -21.56
C LYS A 463 11.35 -18.78 -20.25
N GLY A 464 11.40 -20.11 -20.15
CA GLY A 464 11.87 -20.84 -18.96
C GLY A 464 10.88 -20.85 -17.80
N GLY A 465 9.59 -20.64 -18.06
CA GLY A 465 8.54 -20.57 -17.03
C GLY A 465 8.30 -21.91 -16.33
N ILE A 466 8.57 -23.05 -16.97
CA ILE A 466 8.42 -24.39 -16.36
C ILE A 466 9.30 -24.52 -15.10
N THR A 467 10.59 -24.15 -15.21
CA THR A 467 11.54 -24.15 -14.09
C THR A 467 11.05 -23.29 -12.93
N LEU A 468 10.45 -22.14 -13.22
CA LEU A 468 9.95 -21.20 -12.22
C LEU A 468 8.70 -21.72 -11.53
N VAL A 469 7.73 -22.26 -12.27
CA VAL A 469 6.52 -22.88 -11.70
C VAL A 469 6.91 -24.00 -10.76
N LEU A 470 7.76 -24.93 -11.20
CA LEU A 470 8.24 -26.04 -10.39
C LEU A 470 9.05 -25.56 -9.17
N GLY A 471 9.92 -24.56 -9.35
CA GLY A 471 10.71 -23.96 -8.27
C GLY A 471 9.84 -23.34 -7.18
N THR A 472 8.79 -22.58 -7.57
CA THR A 472 7.82 -22.00 -6.64
C THR A 472 7.03 -23.08 -5.91
N MET A 473 6.58 -24.13 -6.63
CA MET A 473 5.91 -25.27 -6.00
C MET A 473 6.81 -25.95 -4.96
N ARG A 474 8.09 -26.21 -5.28
CA ARG A 474 9.03 -26.87 -4.34
C ARG A 474 9.31 -26.03 -3.10
N ARG A 475 9.51 -24.71 -3.29
CA ARG A 475 9.78 -23.77 -2.20
C ARG A 475 8.61 -23.71 -1.20
N HIS A 476 7.39 -23.64 -1.72
CA HIS A 476 6.17 -23.45 -0.94
C HIS A 476 5.34 -24.72 -0.91
N VAL A 477 6.00 -25.86 -0.64
CA VAL A 477 5.37 -27.19 -0.62
C VAL A 477 4.26 -27.34 0.43
N GLN A 478 4.18 -26.45 1.42
CA GLN A 478 3.13 -26.46 2.44
C GLN A 478 1.94 -25.55 2.09
N SER A 479 2.07 -24.70 1.06
CA SER A 479 1.02 -23.76 0.66
C SER A 479 0.06 -24.44 -0.31
N HIS A 480 -1.12 -24.80 0.20
CA HIS A 480 -2.17 -25.45 -0.60
C HIS A 480 -2.54 -24.65 -1.85
N GLU A 481 -2.72 -23.34 -1.73
CA GLU A 481 -3.11 -22.47 -2.85
C GLU A 481 -2.03 -22.42 -3.93
N ILE A 482 -0.74 -22.45 -3.57
CA ILE A 482 0.36 -22.55 -4.54
C ILE A 482 0.37 -23.91 -5.23
N GLN A 483 0.12 -25.00 -4.50
CA GLN A 483 0.07 -26.31 -5.11
C GLN A 483 -1.13 -26.46 -6.04
N ASP A 484 -2.34 -26.04 -5.65
CA ASP A 484 -3.51 -26.06 -6.54
C ASP A 484 -3.24 -25.30 -7.85
N ALA A 485 -2.75 -24.06 -7.73
CA ALA A 485 -2.44 -23.22 -8.88
C ALA A 485 -1.32 -23.81 -9.75
N GLY A 486 -0.25 -24.30 -9.10
CA GLY A 486 0.90 -24.92 -9.73
C GLY A 486 0.54 -26.19 -10.50
N PHE A 487 -0.19 -27.11 -9.88
CA PHE A 487 -0.64 -28.35 -10.53
C PHE A 487 -1.58 -28.07 -11.70
N ALA A 488 -2.50 -27.11 -11.56
CA ALA A 488 -3.38 -26.70 -12.64
C ALA A 488 -2.59 -26.09 -13.82
N CYS A 489 -1.60 -25.24 -13.54
CA CYS A 489 -0.69 -24.67 -14.53
C CYS A 489 0.15 -25.76 -15.22
N MET A 490 0.75 -26.68 -14.47
CA MET A 490 1.55 -27.79 -15.01
C MET A 490 0.71 -28.71 -15.90
N ARG A 491 -0.52 -29.05 -15.49
CA ARG A 491 -1.46 -29.81 -16.33
C ARG A 491 -1.72 -29.12 -17.67
N ASN A 492 -1.89 -27.80 -17.67
CA ASN A 492 -2.07 -27.04 -18.91
C ASN A 492 -0.79 -27.05 -19.75
N LEU A 493 0.38 -26.82 -19.16
CA LEU A 493 1.66 -26.82 -19.87
C LEU A 493 1.97 -28.17 -20.51
N CYS A 494 1.63 -29.29 -19.86
CA CYS A 494 1.81 -30.64 -20.42
C CYS A 494 0.83 -30.98 -21.56
N LEU A 495 -0.21 -30.17 -21.80
CA LEU A 495 -1.10 -30.32 -22.95
C LEU A 495 -0.34 -30.13 -24.26
N HIS A 496 0.58 -29.18 -24.28
CA HIS A 496 1.48 -28.95 -25.40
C HIS A 496 2.55 -30.05 -25.48
N GLN A 497 2.66 -30.72 -26.62
CA GLN A 497 3.62 -31.83 -26.79
C GLN A 497 5.08 -31.38 -26.63
N ASP A 498 5.46 -30.26 -27.25
CA ASP A 498 6.83 -29.70 -27.17
C ASP A 498 7.30 -29.43 -25.73
N ASN A 499 6.39 -29.31 -24.76
CA ASN A 499 6.75 -29.05 -23.36
C ASN A 499 7.11 -30.33 -22.59
N ARG A 500 6.70 -31.52 -23.06
CA ARG A 500 6.72 -32.75 -22.25
C ARG A 500 8.12 -33.19 -21.83
N LEU A 501 9.09 -33.16 -22.76
CA LEU A 501 10.49 -33.49 -22.44
C LEU A 501 11.15 -32.41 -21.58
N THR A 502 10.82 -31.14 -21.82
CA THR A 502 11.31 -30.03 -20.98
C THR A 502 10.82 -30.15 -19.54
N VAL A 503 9.56 -30.52 -19.33
CA VAL A 503 9.01 -30.76 -17.98
C VAL A 503 9.77 -31.88 -17.26
N GLU A 504 10.14 -32.97 -17.95
CA GLU A 504 11.01 -34.00 -17.38
C GLU A 504 12.39 -33.45 -17.05
N GLY A 505 13.06 -32.78 -18.00
CA GLY A 505 14.40 -32.22 -17.83
C GLY A 505 14.53 -31.25 -16.64
N GLU A 506 13.45 -30.55 -16.30
CA GLU A 506 13.37 -29.61 -15.16
C GLU A 506 12.97 -30.29 -13.83
N GLY A 507 12.92 -31.62 -13.79
CA GLY A 507 12.54 -32.42 -12.61
C GLY A 507 11.04 -32.37 -12.29
N GLY A 508 10.21 -32.14 -13.30
CA GLY A 508 8.76 -32.00 -13.15
C GLY A 508 8.07 -33.28 -12.70
N ILE A 509 8.46 -34.44 -13.24
CA ILE A 509 7.89 -35.75 -12.86
C ILE A 509 8.08 -35.99 -11.36
N SER A 510 9.33 -35.88 -10.89
CA SER A 510 9.68 -36.02 -9.46
C SER A 510 8.92 -35.07 -8.56
N THR A 511 8.83 -33.79 -8.97
CA THR A 511 8.13 -32.76 -8.21
C THR A 511 6.63 -33.09 -8.10
N LEU A 512 5.98 -33.45 -9.21
CA LEU A 512 4.56 -33.79 -9.24
C LEU A 512 4.26 -35.02 -8.36
N LEU A 513 5.05 -36.09 -8.47
CA LEU A 513 4.85 -37.32 -7.69
C LEU A 513 5.06 -37.09 -6.19
N THR A 514 6.12 -36.37 -5.82
CA THR A 514 6.41 -36.04 -4.42
C THR A 514 5.27 -35.21 -3.82
N HIS A 515 4.80 -34.20 -4.55
CA HIS A 515 3.74 -33.32 -4.03
C HIS A 515 2.37 -34.00 -4.04
N MET A 516 2.07 -34.88 -5.00
CA MET A 516 0.89 -35.75 -4.94
C MET A 516 0.90 -36.63 -3.69
N THR A 517 2.06 -37.10 -3.23
CA THR A 517 2.17 -37.88 -1.99
C THR A 517 1.85 -37.01 -0.77
N ILE A 518 2.36 -35.78 -0.72
CA ILE A 518 2.10 -34.83 0.38
C ILE A 518 0.61 -34.44 0.42
N TYR A 519 0.03 -34.15 -0.75
CA TYR A 519 -1.37 -33.74 -0.92
C TYR A 519 -2.28 -34.92 -1.32
N LEU A 520 -2.04 -36.11 -0.78
CA LEU A 520 -2.80 -37.32 -1.11
C LEU A 520 -4.30 -37.13 -0.89
N LYS A 521 -4.68 -36.40 0.15
CA LYS A 521 -6.08 -36.11 0.51
C LYS A 521 -6.75 -35.02 -0.33
N ASP A 522 -6.03 -34.38 -1.25
CA ASP A 522 -6.61 -33.35 -2.11
C ASP A 522 -6.97 -33.93 -3.49
N ALA A 523 -8.27 -34.09 -3.74
CA ALA A 523 -8.76 -34.68 -4.98
C ALA A 523 -8.39 -33.87 -6.23
N ALA A 524 -8.31 -32.54 -6.15
CA ALA A 524 -7.99 -31.69 -7.29
C ALA A 524 -6.52 -31.85 -7.67
N ILE A 525 -5.61 -31.80 -6.70
CA ILE A 525 -4.17 -32.04 -6.91
C ILE A 525 -3.93 -33.44 -7.44
N GLN A 526 -4.59 -34.47 -6.89
CA GLN A 526 -4.48 -35.83 -7.41
C GLN A 526 -4.95 -35.92 -8.87
N ALA A 527 -6.08 -35.32 -9.21
CA ALA A 527 -6.60 -35.34 -10.57
C ALA A 527 -5.70 -34.57 -11.55
N TYR A 528 -5.19 -33.40 -11.17
CA TYR A 528 -4.27 -32.62 -12.00
C TYR A 528 -2.93 -33.31 -12.18
N GLY A 529 -2.38 -33.91 -11.13
CA GLY A 529 -1.12 -34.65 -11.15
C GLY A 529 -1.20 -35.87 -12.07
N CYS A 530 -2.21 -36.73 -11.91
CA CYS A 530 -2.45 -37.86 -12.81
C CYS A 530 -2.65 -37.41 -14.27
N ASP A 531 -3.36 -36.30 -14.49
CA ASP A 531 -3.60 -35.78 -15.84
C ASP A 531 -2.34 -35.19 -16.49
N ALA A 532 -1.48 -34.52 -15.71
CA ALA A 532 -0.19 -34.01 -16.18
C ALA A 532 0.76 -35.18 -16.51
N LEU A 533 0.91 -36.13 -15.58
CA LEU A 533 1.76 -37.32 -15.76
C LEU A 533 1.28 -38.19 -16.91
N GLY A 534 -0.04 -38.38 -17.09
CA GLY A 534 -0.56 -39.15 -18.21
C GLY A 534 -0.27 -38.51 -19.57
N ARG A 535 -0.18 -37.17 -19.65
CA ARG A 535 0.29 -36.48 -20.85
C ARG A 535 1.78 -36.65 -21.06
N LEU A 536 2.57 -36.54 -20.00
CA LEU A 536 4.02 -36.77 -20.07
C LEU A 536 4.33 -38.20 -20.54
N ALA A 537 3.57 -39.20 -20.08
CA ALA A 537 3.68 -40.61 -20.44
C ALA A 537 3.37 -40.95 -21.90
N SER A 538 3.00 -39.97 -22.74
CA SER A 538 2.92 -40.17 -24.19
C SER A 538 4.29 -40.12 -24.88
N GLU A 539 5.34 -39.67 -24.17
CA GLU A 539 6.72 -39.76 -24.62
C GLU A 539 7.39 -40.99 -23.98
N PRO A 540 7.99 -41.91 -24.76
CA PRO A 540 8.59 -43.14 -24.23
C PRO A 540 9.64 -42.91 -23.14
N GLN A 541 10.46 -41.85 -23.27
CA GLN A 541 11.46 -41.50 -22.27
C GLN A 541 10.81 -41.17 -20.91
N ASN A 542 9.75 -40.36 -20.92
CA ASN A 542 9.01 -40.00 -19.72
C ASN A 542 8.33 -41.22 -19.08
N GLN A 543 7.91 -42.23 -19.85
CA GLN A 543 7.36 -43.46 -19.27
C GLN A 543 8.39 -44.16 -18.37
N ILE A 544 9.66 -44.21 -18.79
CA ILE A 544 10.74 -44.79 -17.99
C ILE A 544 10.87 -44.04 -16.67
N SER A 545 10.95 -42.70 -16.72
CA SER A 545 11.08 -41.86 -15.53
C SER A 545 9.86 -41.99 -14.60
N ILE A 546 8.64 -41.87 -15.13
CA ILE A 546 7.40 -42.04 -14.38
C ILE A 546 7.33 -43.41 -13.70
N ALA A 547 7.71 -44.49 -14.40
CA ALA A 547 7.73 -45.83 -13.81
C ALA A 547 8.77 -45.93 -12.69
N SER A 548 9.99 -45.47 -12.94
CA SER A 548 11.11 -45.56 -12.00
C SER A 548 10.88 -44.74 -10.72
N GLU A 549 10.16 -43.63 -10.82
CA GLU A 549 9.83 -42.76 -9.69
C GLU A 549 8.51 -43.15 -8.99
N GLY A 550 7.88 -44.27 -9.37
CA GLY A 550 6.72 -44.82 -8.67
C GLY A 550 5.36 -44.26 -9.11
N GLY A 551 5.25 -43.74 -10.33
CA GLY A 551 4.01 -43.15 -10.86
C GLY A 551 2.82 -44.11 -10.90
N VAL A 552 3.03 -45.41 -11.13
CA VAL A 552 1.98 -46.44 -11.03
C VAL A 552 1.43 -46.50 -9.60
N ALA A 553 2.30 -46.48 -8.58
CA ALA A 553 1.88 -46.51 -7.19
C ALA A 553 1.10 -45.24 -6.83
N ALA A 554 1.59 -44.07 -7.27
CA ALA A 554 0.91 -42.80 -7.04
C ALA A 554 -0.51 -42.81 -7.62
N ALA A 555 -0.70 -43.23 -8.88
CA ALA A 555 -2.02 -43.30 -9.51
C ALA A 555 -2.99 -44.20 -8.74
N LEU A 556 -2.53 -45.39 -8.31
CA LEU A 556 -3.36 -46.32 -7.53
C LEU A 556 -3.69 -45.77 -6.15
N SER A 557 -2.75 -45.11 -5.47
CA SER A 557 -2.99 -44.44 -4.20
C SER A 557 -4.02 -43.32 -4.34
N SER A 558 -3.94 -42.51 -5.40
CA SER A 558 -4.95 -41.49 -5.70
C SER A 558 -6.35 -42.10 -5.86
N MET A 559 -6.46 -43.22 -6.60
CA MET A 559 -7.74 -43.90 -6.80
C MET A 559 -8.32 -44.47 -5.51
N LYS A 560 -7.45 -45.05 -4.65
CA LYS A 560 -7.85 -45.63 -3.36
C LYS A 560 -8.26 -44.58 -2.34
N GLU A 561 -7.57 -43.45 -2.27
CA GLU A 561 -7.92 -42.34 -1.37
C GLU A 561 -9.20 -41.63 -1.80
N HIS A 562 -9.43 -41.49 -3.12
CA HIS A 562 -10.58 -40.75 -3.68
C HIS A 562 -11.52 -41.64 -4.51
N PRO A 563 -12.10 -42.71 -3.94
CA PRO A 563 -12.86 -43.69 -4.70
C PRO A 563 -14.10 -43.08 -5.35
N MET A 564 -14.70 -42.06 -4.72
CA MET A 564 -15.93 -41.40 -5.19
C MET A 564 -15.68 -40.14 -6.04
N HIS A 565 -14.43 -39.71 -6.24
CA HIS A 565 -14.15 -38.50 -7.02
C HIS A 565 -13.94 -38.85 -8.51
N PRO A 566 -14.89 -38.55 -9.41
CA PRO A 566 -14.84 -39.08 -10.77
C PRO A 566 -13.64 -38.56 -11.57
N GLY A 567 -13.26 -37.31 -11.35
CA GLY A 567 -12.07 -36.73 -11.96
C GLY A 567 -10.79 -37.47 -11.58
N VAL A 568 -10.65 -37.98 -10.35
CA VAL A 568 -9.43 -38.68 -9.93
C VAL A 568 -9.39 -40.05 -10.60
N GLN A 569 -10.50 -40.79 -10.54
CA GLN A 569 -10.60 -42.12 -11.16
C GLN A 569 -10.26 -42.07 -12.65
N ASP A 570 -10.86 -41.13 -13.39
CA ASP A 570 -10.63 -41.00 -14.83
C ASP A 570 -9.18 -40.63 -15.19
N ARG A 571 -8.60 -39.66 -14.48
CA ARG A 571 -7.23 -39.19 -14.77
C ARG A 571 -6.17 -40.18 -14.32
N ALA A 572 -6.39 -40.92 -13.23
CA ALA A 572 -5.52 -42.01 -12.85
C ALA A 572 -5.58 -43.16 -13.86
N CYS A 573 -6.78 -43.54 -14.35
CA CYS A 573 -6.90 -44.50 -15.44
C CYS A 573 -6.22 -44.02 -16.73
N PHE A 574 -6.23 -42.71 -17.01
CA PHE A 574 -5.52 -42.14 -18.16
C PHE A 574 -4.02 -42.34 -18.06
N LEU A 575 -3.43 -42.01 -16.91
CA LEU A 575 -2.01 -42.26 -16.64
C LEU A 575 -1.67 -43.75 -16.73
N LEU A 576 -2.43 -44.62 -16.05
CA LEU A 576 -2.18 -46.06 -16.07
C LEU A 576 -2.29 -46.63 -17.49
N LEU A 577 -3.28 -46.19 -18.28
CA LEU A 577 -3.43 -46.62 -19.66
C LEU A 577 -2.23 -46.20 -20.52
N ALA A 578 -1.76 -44.95 -20.42
CA ALA A 578 -0.57 -44.51 -21.12
C ALA A 578 0.66 -45.35 -20.74
N MET A 579 0.81 -45.67 -19.45
CA MET A 579 1.90 -46.49 -18.94
C MET A 579 1.86 -47.95 -19.42
N THR A 580 0.73 -48.47 -19.90
CA THR A 580 0.68 -49.84 -20.45
C THR A 580 1.48 -50.04 -21.74
N GLU A 581 1.87 -48.95 -22.40
CA GLU A 581 2.75 -49.00 -23.58
C GLU A 581 4.21 -49.29 -23.19
N TYR A 582 4.55 -49.15 -21.90
CA TYR A 582 5.85 -49.49 -21.34
C TYR A 582 5.77 -50.80 -20.54
N PRO A 583 6.28 -51.93 -21.06
CA PRO A 583 6.08 -53.26 -20.45
C PRO A 583 6.48 -53.38 -18.97
N PRO A 584 7.60 -52.78 -18.49
CA PRO A 584 7.94 -52.83 -17.06
C PRO A 584 6.88 -52.19 -16.16
N ALA A 585 6.17 -51.16 -16.61
CA ALA A 585 5.09 -50.57 -15.81
C ALA A 585 3.88 -51.51 -15.70
N VAL A 586 3.61 -52.34 -16.73
CA VAL A 586 2.58 -53.38 -16.65
C VAL A 586 2.94 -54.43 -15.60
N VAL A 587 4.22 -54.83 -15.50
CA VAL A 587 4.69 -55.73 -14.43
C VAL A 587 4.44 -55.11 -13.06
N THR A 588 4.82 -53.85 -12.86
CA THR A 588 4.57 -53.12 -11.61
C THR A 588 3.07 -52.99 -11.30
N MET A 589 2.22 -52.80 -12.30
CA MET A 589 0.76 -52.78 -12.12
C MET A 589 0.23 -54.12 -11.61
N ARG A 590 0.75 -55.25 -12.10
CA ARG A 590 0.38 -56.58 -11.62
C ARG A 590 0.84 -56.81 -10.18
N GLU A 591 2.08 -56.48 -9.88
CA GLU A 591 2.65 -56.62 -8.52
C GLU A 591 1.87 -55.80 -7.48
N LYS A 592 1.22 -54.71 -7.90
CA LYS A 592 0.40 -53.84 -7.04
C LYS A 592 -1.10 -54.12 -7.12
N GLU A 593 -1.50 -55.22 -7.76
CA GLU A 593 -2.90 -55.63 -7.94
C GLU A 593 -3.79 -54.53 -8.55
N ALA A 594 -3.23 -53.77 -9.50
CA ALA A 594 -3.89 -52.62 -10.11
C ALA A 594 -5.29 -52.94 -10.67
N LEU A 595 -5.47 -54.14 -11.21
CA LEU A 595 -6.73 -54.59 -11.81
C LEU A 595 -7.90 -54.53 -10.81
N VAL A 596 -7.66 -54.82 -9.52
CA VAL A 596 -8.69 -54.75 -8.49
C VAL A 596 -9.17 -53.31 -8.32
N THR A 597 -8.23 -52.38 -8.10
CA THR A 597 -8.53 -50.95 -7.94
C THR A 597 -9.18 -50.35 -9.18
N VAL A 598 -8.72 -50.73 -10.38
CA VAL A 598 -9.28 -50.24 -11.64
C VAL A 598 -10.71 -50.78 -11.85
N ARG A 599 -10.99 -52.05 -11.53
CA ARG A 599 -12.36 -52.59 -11.61
C ARG A 599 -13.32 -51.89 -10.65
N GLU A 600 -12.87 -51.55 -9.45
CA GLU A 600 -13.65 -50.79 -8.48
C GLU A 600 -14.03 -49.39 -8.97
N ALA A 601 -13.30 -48.83 -9.94
CA ALA A 601 -13.62 -47.56 -10.57
C ALA A 601 -14.81 -47.63 -11.54
N ARG A 602 -15.33 -48.83 -11.86
CA ARG A 602 -16.56 -48.99 -12.68
C ARG A 602 -17.73 -48.27 -12.02
N GLY A 603 -18.40 -47.42 -12.81
CA GLY A 603 -19.50 -46.57 -12.32
C GLY A 603 -19.04 -45.36 -11.49
N ARG A 604 -17.73 -45.17 -11.28
CA ARG A 604 -17.16 -44.06 -10.49
C ARG A 604 -16.39 -43.05 -11.34
N VAL A 605 -16.15 -43.33 -12.63
CA VAL A 605 -15.62 -42.37 -13.61
C VAL A 605 -16.72 -41.41 -14.11
N PRO A 606 -16.38 -40.23 -14.69
CA PRO A 606 -17.37 -39.29 -15.20
C PRO A 606 -18.26 -39.94 -16.26
N PRO A 607 -19.51 -39.47 -16.42
CA PRO A 607 -20.47 -40.03 -17.39
C PRO A 607 -20.16 -39.63 -18.84
N LYS A 608 -18.88 -39.52 -19.20
CA LYS A 608 -18.41 -39.23 -20.55
C LYS A 608 -17.94 -40.52 -21.21
N ASP A 609 -18.32 -40.74 -22.48
CA ASP A 609 -17.97 -41.97 -23.19
C ASP A 609 -16.47 -42.22 -23.24
N LEU A 610 -15.68 -41.18 -23.46
CA LEU A 610 -14.21 -41.27 -23.46
C LEU A 610 -13.64 -41.80 -22.13
N ALA A 611 -14.22 -41.39 -20.99
CA ALA A 611 -13.76 -41.84 -19.67
C ALA A 611 -14.09 -43.32 -19.44
N LYS A 612 -15.30 -43.74 -19.84
CA LYS A 612 -15.73 -45.14 -19.78
C LYS A 612 -14.88 -46.03 -20.71
N GLN A 613 -14.66 -45.59 -21.95
CA GLN A 613 -13.83 -46.31 -22.93
C GLN A 613 -12.38 -46.48 -22.45
N ARG A 614 -11.81 -45.44 -21.86
CA ARG A 614 -10.47 -45.47 -21.27
C ARG A 614 -10.38 -46.49 -20.12
N LEU A 615 -11.36 -46.47 -19.21
CA LEU A 615 -11.43 -47.43 -18.11
C LEU A 615 -11.50 -48.88 -18.63
N GLU A 616 -12.44 -49.17 -19.53
CA GLU A 616 -12.62 -50.53 -20.06
C GLU A 616 -11.42 -50.98 -20.91
N SER A 617 -10.77 -50.06 -21.65
CA SER A 617 -9.53 -50.37 -22.38
C SER A 617 -8.39 -50.75 -21.43
N LEU A 618 -8.24 -50.05 -20.31
CA LEU A 618 -7.25 -50.37 -19.29
C LEU A 618 -7.52 -51.73 -18.66
N ILE A 619 -8.78 -52.02 -18.30
CA ILE A 619 -9.19 -53.34 -17.76
C ILE A 619 -8.84 -54.44 -18.76
N SER A 620 -9.21 -54.28 -20.03
CA SER A 620 -8.95 -55.29 -21.06
C SER A 620 -7.45 -55.55 -21.27
N ARG A 621 -6.61 -54.50 -21.24
CA ARG A 621 -5.14 -54.65 -21.35
C ARG A 621 -4.59 -55.43 -20.16
N LEU A 622 -4.99 -55.08 -18.94
CA LEU A 622 -4.53 -55.77 -17.73
C LEU A 622 -4.99 -57.25 -17.67
N GLU A 623 -6.20 -57.56 -18.14
CA GLU A 623 -6.74 -58.93 -18.18
C GLU A 623 -6.00 -59.84 -19.18
N LYS A 624 -5.71 -59.33 -20.40
CA LYS A 624 -4.93 -60.08 -21.40
C LYS A 624 -3.56 -60.47 -20.87
N GLU A 625 -2.96 -59.56 -20.12
CA GLU A 625 -1.64 -59.71 -19.54
C GLU A 625 -1.63 -60.74 -18.39
N GLU A 626 -2.63 -60.73 -17.49
CA GLU A 626 -2.81 -61.79 -16.48
C GLU A 626 -3.00 -63.18 -17.10
N GLY A 627 -3.87 -63.29 -18.12
CA GLY A 627 -4.17 -64.53 -18.83
C GLY A 627 -2.98 -65.10 -19.61
N SER A 628 -2.10 -64.25 -20.15
CA SER A 628 -0.90 -64.67 -20.88
C SER A 628 0.14 -65.36 -19.99
N SER A 629 0.14 -65.08 -18.67
CA SER A 629 1.05 -65.76 -17.72
C SER A 629 0.62 -67.18 -17.36
N TRP A 630 -0.65 -67.55 -17.60
CA TRP A 630 -1.17 -68.90 -17.36
C TRP A 630 -0.55 -69.94 -18.32
N PHE A 631 -0.19 -69.53 -19.54
CA PHE A 631 0.49 -70.41 -20.50
C PHE A 631 2.02 -70.46 -20.32
N GLY A 632 2.63 -69.45 -19.70
CA GLY A 632 4.09 -69.37 -19.54
C GLY A 632 4.68 -70.16 -18.36
N ARG A 633 3.88 -70.51 -17.33
CA ARG A 633 4.37 -71.21 -16.12
C ARG A 633 4.16 -72.73 -16.10
N LYS A 634 3.50 -73.32 -17.11
CA LYS A 634 3.29 -74.79 -17.17
C LYS A 634 4.36 -75.59 -17.93
N ASN A 635 5.32 -74.93 -18.61
CA ASN A 635 6.31 -75.63 -19.46
C ASN A 635 7.74 -75.68 -18.89
N ALA A 636 7.94 -75.34 -17.62
CA ALA A 636 9.19 -75.60 -16.91
C ALA A 636 8.94 -76.56 -15.74
N ALA A 637 8.34 -77.72 -16.04
CA ALA A 637 8.41 -78.88 -15.17
C ALA A 637 9.70 -79.65 -15.49
N THR A 638 10.60 -79.65 -14.52
CA THR A 638 11.51 -80.74 -14.12
C THR A 638 11.55 -82.00 -15.01
N PRO A 639 12.75 -82.52 -15.24
CA PRO A 639 13.10 -83.88 -14.86
C PRO A 639 13.55 -83.92 -13.40
#